data_AF-A0A914HX48-F1
#
_entry.id   AF-A0A914HX48-F1
#
_cell.length_a   1.000
_cell.length_b   1.000
_cell.length_c   1.000
_cell.angle_alpha   90.00
_cell.angle_beta   90.00
_cell.angle_gamma   90.00
#
_symmetry.space_group_name_H-M   'P 1'
#
loop_
_entity.id
_entity.type
_entity.pdbx_description
1 polymer ?
#
loop_
_entity_poly.entity_id
_entity_poly.type
_entity_poly.pdbx_seq_one_letter_code
_entity_poly.pdbx_strand_id
1 'polypeptide(L)'
;MILKLILSSSILAVAVSAGGPLYLYDAASREAHLETEYIALDQCTLWGTEQLRHNSFALRFQLTGKCENGFLICYPGALDPSGANWAYGMRPEIQFQVPNHPESKLGDQCLAYQKKCDKKNKTNHCNANRVWHGIRLSVPKSFGSLLLELSILKEPYNLSNSRFFSIELGNPNNLMTKIIDENGREIQFLDNDKTREAYLERKIKKDVWLRNYVGLWMLGLDFLPMHNRQTLQLHVYRDCGCEMHAWFVHPSDEVPSPRPEHPDVSADCPTKIDVSQTQHFALPKPANVDRAIRLRQRLNKDPKGVVLRFGNEQQKHLLELHIDQPPYGIINITSAQNVVETGALTGHFVDTDHSKSLDTVHRARKFKSMDDNVQSEDALKGAQAKGVDTYMDVEVVIRKYFYQVKVGDRKVVNYFPRSSEWWANDRMENITRIEIAGDVYPNSVEEPTVKEKPEQIVQAKVQTYTRRLEDPLEAGDSIVIRGRIGTPEKPKDGLSLAFYLLQNTPAFNVYVSKVVWCLRQMNGNLTMGYYNSEEQFHELAVANLDLFEPNEPFEMRIEIMKPINETRSRELGRLLVTVSTPSRTNQTIFRLLSLTSREIVYISVSGNLELFADPHIIVSPNFLLRKKTTFPVFPLLVAGDSLFLEGKLHENATQFQILFLHDSPVSNPYIGNVVFQITFSLDENGIMWLNTWSNKLMFAMSTDQSLGRSFPTKVFRGEQFKIEVRVAFDEYQVFVYGALAATYEHVLPPWAVNYLNIRGNFTSISKFALDRSNGTFRAPHLRSLDLPFVMEIPDQRMLYSGDSISVHGTVTKQNASITILILNEALETYESVAPSVREYKQNLSLSTVGIIVARAVFYTDSDGIGSFDLSYANKARGTESHKFVPALTLSQKFRLKIIMRERFEFHLDGYDPFVYELGGMPSWAIQYIRLEGDLKLSELPKVEFESKKRKDA
;
A
#
# COMPACT_ATOMS: atom_id res chain seq x y z
N MET A 1 57.69 -12.60 4.41
CA MET A 1 58.56 -11.76 5.27
C MET A 1 58.84 -10.48 4.51
N ILE A 2 58.78 -9.30 5.18
CA ILE A 2 58.59 -7.94 4.61
C ILE A 2 57.11 -7.53 4.47
N LEU A 3 56.43 -7.39 5.62
CA LEU A 3 55.73 -6.15 6.02
C LEU A 3 55.35 -6.33 7.50
N LYS A 4 56.26 -5.97 8.41
CA LYS A 4 56.05 -6.11 9.86
C LYS A 4 56.79 -5.02 10.64
N LEU A 5 56.50 -3.76 10.31
CA LEU A 5 56.96 -2.60 11.07
C LEU A 5 56.15 -1.35 10.71
N ILE A 6 55.77 -0.60 11.76
CA ILE A 6 55.16 0.73 11.75
C ILE A 6 53.73 0.84 11.17
N LEU A 7 52.73 0.74 12.05
CA LEU A 7 51.77 1.83 12.33
C LEU A 7 50.91 1.48 13.56
N SER A 8 51.35 1.92 14.74
CA SER A 8 50.52 1.96 15.94
C SER A 8 49.89 3.35 16.06
N SER A 9 48.72 3.54 15.45
CA SER A 9 47.89 4.73 15.62
C SER A 9 46.43 4.32 15.59
N SER A 10 45.66 4.81 16.56
CA SER A 10 44.26 4.48 16.82
C SER A 10 43.43 4.32 15.56
N ILE A 11 42.94 3.10 15.31
CA ILE A 11 42.00 2.82 14.22
C ILE A 11 40.66 3.45 14.63
N LEU A 12 40.33 4.62 14.08
CA LEU A 12 38.92 4.97 13.94
C LEU A 12 38.30 3.95 13.00
N ALA A 13 37.29 3.24 13.48
CA ALA A 13 36.40 2.50 12.62
C ALA A 13 35.71 3.50 11.68
N VAL A 14 36.21 3.59 10.45
CA VAL A 14 35.50 4.30 9.38
C VAL A 14 34.21 3.52 9.18
N ALA A 15 33.07 4.20 9.35
CA ALA A 15 31.78 3.66 8.98
C ALA A 15 31.74 3.54 7.45
N VAL A 16 32.16 2.38 6.94
CA VAL A 16 31.92 1.98 5.55
C VAL A 16 30.41 1.93 5.38
N SER A 17 29.88 2.69 4.43
CA SER A 17 28.46 2.60 4.08
C SER A 17 28.15 1.18 3.64
N ALA A 18 27.11 0.57 4.20
CA ALA A 18 26.65 -0.76 3.83
C ALA A 18 26.08 -0.77 2.40
N GLY A 19 26.96 -0.79 1.41
CA GLY A 19 26.64 -1.14 0.04
C GLY A 19 26.46 -2.64 -0.07
N GLY A 20 25.40 -3.07 -0.77
CA GLY A 20 25.26 -4.48 -1.16
C GLY A 20 26.25 -4.85 -2.28
N PRO A 21 26.21 -6.11 -2.76
CA PRO A 21 27.05 -6.54 -3.87
C PRO A 21 26.86 -5.67 -5.12
N LEU A 22 27.96 -5.35 -5.82
CA LEU A 22 27.91 -4.65 -7.10
C LEU A 22 27.43 -5.62 -8.18
N TYR A 23 26.17 -5.52 -8.57
CA TYR A 23 25.66 -6.27 -9.70
C TYR A 23 26.30 -5.84 -11.03
N LEU A 24 26.74 -6.82 -11.82
CA LEU A 24 27.54 -6.59 -13.03
C LEU A 24 26.69 -6.44 -14.30
N TYR A 25 25.53 -5.80 -14.18
CA TYR A 25 24.71 -5.40 -15.32
C TYR A 25 24.00 -4.09 -14.95
N ASP A 26 24.00 -3.13 -15.87
CA ASP A 26 23.00 -2.06 -15.88
C ASP A 26 21.82 -2.58 -16.70
N ALA A 27 20.61 -2.57 -16.14
CA ALA A 27 19.40 -3.00 -16.82
C ALA A 27 19.15 -2.24 -18.14
N ALA A 28 19.68 -1.02 -18.27
CA ALA A 28 19.44 -0.15 -19.43
C ALA A 28 20.32 -0.42 -20.66
N SER A 29 21.38 -1.23 -20.60
CA SER A 29 22.36 -1.29 -21.71
C SER A 29 23.01 -2.66 -21.97
N ARG A 30 23.41 -2.87 -23.25
CA ARG A 30 24.25 -4.01 -23.66
C ARG A 30 25.73 -3.85 -23.31
N GLU A 31 26.15 -2.63 -22.99
CA GLU A 31 27.52 -2.20 -22.73
C GLU A 31 27.51 -1.33 -21.46
N ALA A 32 27.73 -1.91 -20.27
CA ALA A 32 27.67 -1.20 -18.99
C ALA A 32 29.09 -0.84 -18.50
N HIS A 33 29.32 0.43 -18.15
CA HIS A 33 30.51 0.85 -17.40
C HIS A 33 30.16 0.93 -15.91
N LEU A 34 30.87 0.16 -15.09
CA LEU A 34 30.63 0.01 -13.67
C LEU A 34 31.89 0.37 -12.87
N GLU A 35 31.69 1.09 -11.78
CA GLU A 35 32.73 1.52 -10.86
C GLU A 35 32.34 1.16 -9.43
N THR A 36 33.26 0.54 -8.67
CA THR A 36 33.08 0.29 -7.24
C THR A 36 34.35 0.61 -6.47
N GLU A 37 34.21 0.97 -5.19
CA GLU A 37 35.36 1.20 -4.32
C GLU A 37 36.09 -0.11 -4.02
N TYR A 38 37.42 -0.06 -4.03
CA TYR A 38 38.30 -1.15 -3.64
C TYR A 38 39.29 -0.66 -2.58
N ILE A 39 39.34 -1.39 -1.47
CA ILE A 39 40.24 -1.15 -0.33
C ILE A 39 41.17 -2.36 -0.21
N ALA A 40 42.44 -2.19 -0.58
CA ALA A 40 43.40 -3.32 -0.57
C ALA A 40 43.60 -3.95 0.83
N LEU A 41 43.41 -3.16 1.89
CA LEU A 41 43.52 -3.65 3.28
C LEU A 41 42.47 -4.72 3.62
N ASP A 42 41.33 -4.75 2.94
CA ASP A 42 40.28 -5.73 3.20
C ASP A 42 40.68 -7.13 2.75
N GLN A 43 41.59 -7.26 1.77
CA GLN A 43 42.21 -8.55 1.42
C GLN A 43 43.08 -9.11 2.56
N CYS A 44 43.58 -8.25 3.46
CA CYS A 44 44.53 -8.62 4.51
C CYS A 44 43.92 -8.58 5.92
N THR A 45 42.66 -8.17 6.05
CA THR A 45 42.00 -7.97 7.35
C THR A 45 41.15 -9.17 7.72
N LEU A 46 41.43 -9.76 8.88
CA LEU A 46 40.56 -10.77 9.48
C LEU A 46 39.38 -10.08 10.17
N TRP A 47 38.20 -10.17 9.56
CA TRP A 47 36.95 -9.73 10.18
C TRP A 47 36.51 -10.74 11.26
N GLY A 48 35.88 -10.25 12.33
CA GLY A 48 35.69 -11.00 13.60
C GLY A 48 34.86 -12.29 13.52
N THR A 49 35.05 -13.17 14.50
CA THR A 49 34.67 -14.60 14.48
C THR A 49 33.19 -14.96 14.55
N GLU A 50 32.26 -14.00 14.66
CA GLU A 50 30.84 -14.29 15.00
C GLU A 50 29.81 -14.03 13.88
N GLN A 51 30.23 -13.63 12.66
CA GLN A 51 29.32 -13.47 11.54
C GLN A 51 29.89 -14.08 10.26
N LEU A 52 29.01 -14.68 9.45
CA LEU A 52 29.32 -15.36 8.17
C LEU A 52 29.73 -14.36 7.06
N ARG A 53 30.77 -13.55 7.29
CA ARG A 53 31.28 -12.60 6.29
C ARG A 53 32.17 -13.32 5.28
N HIS A 54 32.20 -12.85 4.03
CA HIS A 54 33.06 -13.43 3.01
C HIS A 54 34.51 -13.03 3.28
N ASN A 55 35.43 -14.00 3.31
CA ASN A 55 36.85 -13.71 3.60
C ASN A 55 37.63 -13.21 2.36
N SER A 56 36.97 -13.00 1.23
CA SER A 56 37.58 -12.74 -0.08
C SER A 56 36.73 -11.77 -0.89
N PHE A 57 37.39 -11.05 -1.79
CA PHE A 57 36.69 -10.43 -2.92
C PHE A 57 36.29 -11.52 -3.90
N ALA A 58 35.09 -11.47 -4.49
CA ALA A 58 34.65 -12.50 -5.43
C ALA A 58 33.82 -11.95 -6.59
N LEU A 59 33.97 -12.57 -7.77
CA LEU A 59 33.01 -12.49 -8.86
C LEU A 59 32.09 -13.71 -8.78
N ARG A 60 30.80 -13.51 -8.53
CA ARG A 60 29.79 -14.57 -8.49
C ARG A 60 28.99 -14.61 -9.77
N PHE A 61 28.61 -15.82 -10.17
CA PHE A 61 27.88 -16.08 -11.40
C PHE A 61 26.78 -17.10 -11.18
N GLN A 62 25.63 -16.86 -11.81
CA GLN A 62 24.48 -17.77 -11.81
C GLN A 62 23.85 -17.84 -13.21
N LEU A 63 23.85 -19.02 -13.81
CA LEU A 63 23.22 -19.29 -15.10
C LEU A 63 21.79 -19.82 -14.90
N THR A 64 20.80 -19.01 -15.27
CA THR A 64 19.38 -19.37 -15.17
C THR A 64 18.85 -20.04 -16.44
N GLY A 65 19.39 -19.68 -17.61
CA GLY A 65 18.99 -20.27 -18.91
C GLY A 65 20.12 -20.35 -19.95
N LYS A 66 19.90 -19.78 -21.14
CA LYS A 66 20.88 -19.83 -22.25
C LYS A 66 21.96 -18.76 -22.10
N CYS A 67 23.15 -18.97 -22.67
CA CYS A 67 24.16 -17.92 -22.86
C CYS A 67 25.17 -18.34 -23.95
N GLU A 68 24.74 -18.29 -25.21
CA GLU A 68 25.45 -18.91 -26.34
C GLU A 68 26.73 -18.17 -26.76
N ASN A 69 26.65 -16.83 -26.87
CA ASN A 69 27.76 -15.98 -27.33
C ASN A 69 28.61 -15.43 -26.16
N GLY A 70 27.98 -15.28 -24.99
CA GLY A 70 28.66 -15.13 -23.70
C GLY A 70 28.28 -13.91 -22.86
N PHE A 71 28.92 -13.84 -21.70
CA PHE A 71 28.98 -12.72 -20.78
C PHE A 71 30.45 -12.32 -20.63
N LEU A 72 30.80 -11.08 -20.96
CA LEU A 72 32.18 -10.60 -21.05
C LEU A 72 32.40 -9.41 -20.10
N ILE A 73 33.38 -9.53 -19.20
CA ILE A 73 33.88 -8.44 -18.36
C ILE A 73 35.26 -8.01 -18.89
N CYS A 74 35.38 -6.78 -19.37
CA CYS A 74 36.66 -6.16 -19.73
C CYS A 74 37.11 -5.20 -18.62
N TYR A 75 38.39 -5.23 -18.25
CA TYR A 75 38.95 -4.45 -17.14
C TYR A 75 40.40 -4.02 -17.43
N PRO A 76 40.90 -2.92 -16.85
CA PRO A 76 42.31 -2.53 -16.97
C PRO A 76 43.19 -3.41 -16.08
N GLY A 77 44.18 -4.11 -16.66
CA GLY A 77 45.06 -5.02 -15.91
C GLY A 77 46.00 -4.29 -14.94
N ALA A 78 46.04 -4.73 -13.68
CA ALA A 78 46.95 -4.21 -12.65
C ALA A 78 48.41 -4.63 -12.88
N LEU A 79 48.65 -5.70 -13.65
CA LEU A 79 49.98 -6.20 -14.02
C LEU A 79 50.40 -5.76 -15.44
N ASP A 80 49.82 -4.68 -15.96
CA ASP A 80 50.03 -4.19 -17.33
C ASP A 80 51.50 -3.82 -17.66
N PRO A 81 52.08 -4.33 -18.78
CA PRO A 81 53.41 -3.94 -19.24
C PRO A 81 53.59 -2.46 -19.60
N SER A 82 52.53 -1.73 -19.98
CA SER A 82 52.58 -0.39 -20.57
C SER A 82 53.11 0.70 -19.63
N GLY A 83 52.97 0.52 -18.31
CA GLY A 83 53.33 1.54 -17.31
C GLY A 83 52.54 2.85 -17.41
N ALA A 84 51.37 2.85 -18.05
CA ALA A 84 50.67 4.08 -18.42
C ALA A 84 49.91 4.75 -17.26
N ASN A 85 50.48 5.88 -16.84
CA ASN A 85 50.02 6.87 -15.85
C ASN A 85 50.16 6.47 -14.38
N TRP A 86 51.15 7.15 -13.77
CA TRP A 86 51.65 7.07 -12.41
C TRP A 86 50.66 7.56 -11.35
N ALA A 87 49.63 6.76 -11.06
CA ALA A 87 48.89 6.93 -9.81
C ALA A 87 49.78 6.46 -8.64
N TYR A 88 50.45 7.40 -7.97
CA TYR A 88 51.11 7.25 -6.66
C TYR A 88 52.44 6.45 -6.62
N GLY A 89 53.14 6.28 -7.74
CA GLY A 89 54.60 6.03 -7.74
C GLY A 89 55.09 4.60 -7.49
N MET A 90 54.22 3.60 -7.38
CA MET A 90 54.64 2.18 -7.39
C MET A 90 54.66 1.63 -8.82
N ARG A 91 55.72 0.90 -9.18
CA ARG A 91 55.86 0.21 -10.46
C ARG A 91 56.05 -1.29 -10.20
N PRO A 92 55.21 -2.19 -10.77
CA PRO A 92 55.54 -3.61 -10.78
C PRO A 92 56.87 -3.78 -11.55
N GLU A 93 57.83 -4.47 -10.95
CA GLU A 93 59.11 -4.76 -11.64
C GLU A 93 58.82 -5.45 -12.98
N ILE A 94 59.72 -5.27 -13.95
CA ILE A 94 59.54 -5.75 -15.34
C ILE A 94 59.18 -7.26 -15.38
N GLN A 95 59.68 -8.04 -14.43
CA GLN A 95 59.36 -9.46 -14.30
C GLN A 95 57.88 -9.77 -14.00
N PHE A 96 57.09 -8.86 -13.43
CA PHE A 96 55.67 -9.09 -13.08
C PHE A 96 54.69 -8.69 -14.20
N GLN A 97 55.17 -8.11 -15.30
CA GLN A 97 54.32 -7.56 -16.36
C GLN A 97 53.67 -8.65 -17.21
N VAL A 98 52.34 -8.64 -17.36
CA VAL A 98 51.56 -9.65 -18.11
C VAL A 98 50.69 -8.97 -19.17
N PRO A 99 50.93 -9.22 -20.47
CA PRO A 99 50.04 -8.80 -21.56
C PRO A 99 48.91 -9.81 -21.81
N ASN A 100 47.92 -9.42 -22.62
CA ASN A 100 47.06 -10.37 -23.32
C ASN A 100 47.87 -11.42 -24.09
N HIS A 101 47.39 -12.66 -24.12
CA HIS A 101 48.02 -13.72 -24.89
C HIS A 101 47.90 -13.41 -26.40
N PRO A 102 48.97 -13.54 -27.22
CA PRO A 102 48.96 -13.10 -28.62
C PRO A 102 47.90 -13.73 -29.53
N GLU A 103 47.42 -14.93 -29.18
CA GLU A 103 46.35 -15.62 -29.91
C GLU A 103 44.93 -15.36 -29.33
N SER A 104 44.82 -14.59 -28.24
CA SER A 104 43.55 -14.39 -27.53
C SER A 104 42.70 -13.31 -28.18
N LYS A 105 41.72 -13.76 -28.97
CA LYS A 105 40.65 -12.91 -29.54
C LYS A 105 39.90 -12.10 -28.47
N LEU A 106 39.93 -12.54 -27.21
CA LEU A 106 39.26 -11.84 -26.12
C LEU A 106 39.96 -10.53 -25.74
N GLY A 107 41.30 -10.49 -25.83
CA GLY A 107 42.08 -9.26 -25.66
C GLY A 107 41.77 -8.24 -26.76
N ASP A 108 41.69 -8.70 -28.02
CA ASP A 108 41.29 -7.86 -29.16
C ASP A 108 39.86 -7.31 -29.01
N GLN A 109 38.93 -8.13 -28.51
CA GLN A 109 37.56 -7.70 -28.21
C GLN A 109 37.55 -6.60 -27.15
N CYS A 110 38.21 -6.79 -26.01
CA CYS A 110 38.28 -5.77 -24.97
C CYS A 110 38.99 -4.49 -25.43
N LEU A 111 40.03 -4.59 -26.26
CA LEU A 111 40.68 -3.43 -26.89
C LEU A 111 39.77 -2.71 -27.90
N ALA A 112 38.94 -3.44 -28.66
CA ALA A 112 37.95 -2.85 -29.56
C ALA A 112 36.83 -2.14 -28.78
N TYR A 113 36.41 -2.70 -27.64
CA TYR A 113 35.44 -2.10 -26.74
C TYR A 113 35.98 -0.86 -26.00
N GLN A 114 37.21 -0.91 -25.48
CA GLN A 114 37.94 0.24 -24.94
C GLN A 114 37.97 1.43 -25.92
N LYS A 115 38.16 1.16 -27.22
CA LYS A 115 38.15 2.18 -28.29
C LYS A 115 36.76 2.78 -28.59
N LYS A 116 35.67 2.09 -28.24
CA LYS A 116 34.29 2.58 -28.38
C LYS A 116 33.83 3.46 -27.21
N CYS A 117 34.47 3.34 -26.04
CA CYS A 117 34.14 4.13 -24.85
C CYS A 117 34.03 5.63 -25.18
N ASP A 118 32.88 6.23 -24.85
CA ASP A 118 32.44 7.48 -25.49
C ASP A 118 33.39 8.66 -25.21
N LYS A 119 33.66 9.44 -26.25
CA LYS A 119 34.62 10.55 -26.23
C LYS A 119 34.15 11.76 -25.41
N LYS A 120 32.87 11.82 -25.01
CA LYS A 120 32.30 12.96 -24.27
C LYS A 120 32.66 13.00 -22.78
N ASN A 121 32.95 11.86 -22.14
CA ASN A 121 33.30 11.78 -20.70
C ASN A 121 34.81 11.55 -20.45
N LYS A 122 35.68 12.07 -21.32
CA LYS A 122 37.13 12.05 -21.13
C LYS A 122 37.52 13.00 -19.98
N THR A 123 38.31 12.60 -18.99
CA THR A 123 39.70 12.15 -19.20
C THR A 123 40.17 10.90 -18.45
N ASN A 124 39.44 10.38 -17.45
CA ASN A 124 40.08 9.54 -16.43
C ASN A 124 39.88 8.01 -16.58
N HIS A 125 38.80 7.56 -17.23
CA HIS A 125 38.32 6.17 -17.09
C HIS A 125 38.77 5.24 -18.22
N CYS A 126 38.68 5.68 -19.48
CA CYS A 126 39.07 4.87 -20.65
C CYS A 126 40.45 5.26 -21.20
N ASN A 127 41.50 5.04 -20.39
CA ASN A 127 42.88 5.34 -20.79
C ASN A 127 43.35 4.39 -21.90
N ALA A 128 43.50 4.91 -23.13
CA ALA A 128 43.93 4.17 -24.32
C ALA A 128 45.36 3.58 -24.20
N ASN A 129 46.16 4.06 -23.25
CA ASN A 129 47.53 3.62 -23.06
C ASN A 129 47.65 2.39 -22.15
N ARG A 130 46.57 1.97 -21.47
CA ARG A 130 46.57 0.75 -20.64
C ARG A 130 46.16 -0.48 -21.45
N VAL A 131 46.70 -1.64 -21.11
CA VAL A 131 46.24 -2.94 -21.60
C VAL A 131 44.96 -3.34 -20.87
N TRP A 132 43.97 -3.75 -21.66
CA TRP A 132 42.67 -4.22 -21.16
C TRP A 132 42.60 -5.72 -21.28
N HIS A 133 42.32 -6.37 -20.16
CA HIS A 133 42.13 -7.80 -20.05
C HIS A 133 40.62 -8.13 -20.01
N GLY A 134 40.29 -9.39 -20.24
CA GLY A 134 38.92 -9.87 -20.41
C GLY A 134 38.67 -11.21 -19.73
N ILE A 135 37.51 -11.33 -19.10
CA ILE A 135 36.92 -12.57 -18.58
C ILE A 135 35.66 -12.83 -19.40
N ARG A 136 35.55 -13.98 -20.07
CA ARG A 136 34.32 -14.40 -20.77
C ARG A 136 33.78 -15.71 -20.22
N LEU A 137 32.47 -15.74 -20.00
CA LEU A 137 31.71 -16.95 -19.71
C LEU A 137 30.79 -17.27 -20.88
N SER A 138 30.72 -18.52 -21.32
CA SER A 138 29.84 -18.93 -22.43
C SER A 138 29.43 -20.40 -22.34
N VAL A 139 28.25 -20.73 -22.88
CA VAL A 139 27.76 -22.11 -23.02
C VAL A 139 27.65 -22.44 -24.51
N PRO A 140 28.67 -23.07 -25.12
CA PRO A 140 28.69 -23.33 -26.55
C PRO A 140 27.64 -24.38 -26.94
N LYS A 141 27.01 -24.19 -28.11
CA LYS A 141 25.89 -25.01 -28.62
C LYS A 141 26.13 -26.52 -28.65
N SER A 142 27.39 -26.95 -28.78
CA SER A 142 27.77 -28.36 -28.92
C SER A 142 28.12 -29.06 -27.61
N PHE A 143 28.36 -28.33 -26.53
CA PHE A 143 28.75 -28.88 -25.22
C PHE A 143 28.12 -28.05 -24.11
N GLY A 144 27.10 -28.60 -23.43
CA GLY A 144 26.35 -27.91 -22.36
C GLY A 144 27.12 -27.58 -21.08
N SER A 145 28.44 -27.70 -21.09
CA SER A 145 29.34 -27.30 -20.01
C SER A 145 29.71 -25.83 -20.12
N LEU A 146 29.74 -25.12 -19.00
CA LEU A 146 30.12 -23.71 -18.97
C LEU A 146 31.62 -23.53 -19.18
N LEU A 147 32.01 -22.64 -20.10
CA LEU A 147 33.41 -22.29 -20.37
C LEU A 147 33.75 -20.92 -19.79
N LEU A 148 34.92 -20.84 -19.13
CA LEU A 148 35.56 -19.62 -18.66
C LEU A 148 36.83 -19.35 -19.47
N GLU A 149 36.86 -18.24 -20.19
CA GLU A 149 38.00 -17.76 -20.97
C GLU A 149 38.61 -16.53 -20.32
N LEU A 150 39.95 -16.48 -20.30
CA LEU A 150 40.73 -15.32 -19.84
C LEU A 150 41.59 -14.80 -20.99
N SER A 151 41.66 -13.48 -21.17
CA SER A 151 42.41 -12.88 -22.28
C SER A 151 43.94 -13.05 -22.17
N ILE A 152 44.43 -13.29 -20.95
CA ILE A 152 45.84 -13.59 -20.63
C ILE A 152 46.23 -15.05 -20.90
N LEU A 153 45.28 -15.90 -21.34
CA LEU A 153 45.50 -17.32 -21.65
C LEU A 153 45.03 -17.68 -23.07
N LYS A 154 45.48 -18.86 -23.52
CA LYS A 154 45.10 -19.45 -24.82
C LYS A 154 43.88 -20.37 -24.73
N GLU A 155 43.77 -21.15 -23.65
CA GLU A 155 42.79 -22.23 -23.53
C GLU A 155 41.71 -21.90 -22.48
N PRO A 156 40.43 -22.26 -22.71
CA PRO A 156 39.35 -22.08 -21.76
C PRO A 156 39.41 -23.08 -20.61
N TYR A 157 39.00 -22.64 -19.42
CA TYR A 157 38.66 -23.53 -18.31
C TYR A 157 37.23 -24.06 -18.47
N ASN A 158 37.06 -25.38 -18.34
CA ASN A 158 35.73 -25.99 -18.35
C ASN A 158 35.21 -26.11 -16.90
N LEU A 159 34.12 -25.40 -16.59
CA LEU A 159 33.47 -25.38 -15.26
C LEU A 159 32.43 -26.49 -15.09
N SER A 160 32.42 -27.48 -16.00
CA SER A 160 31.47 -28.60 -16.04
C SER A 160 30.01 -28.09 -16.10
N ASN A 161 29.07 -28.82 -15.49
CA ASN A 161 27.65 -28.47 -15.48
C ASN A 161 27.28 -27.46 -14.37
N SER A 162 28.26 -26.79 -13.76
CA SER A 162 27.98 -25.86 -12.66
C SER A 162 27.17 -24.66 -13.16
N ARG A 163 25.98 -24.47 -12.58
CA ARG A 163 25.12 -23.31 -12.85
C ARG A 163 25.35 -22.16 -11.87
N PHE A 164 26.07 -22.39 -10.78
CA PHE A 164 26.41 -21.36 -9.81
C PHE A 164 27.85 -21.58 -9.32
N PHE A 165 28.68 -20.55 -9.39
CA PHE A 165 30.06 -20.59 -8.92
C PHE A 165 30.57 -19.19 -8.59
N SER A 166 31.66 -19.13 -7.82
CA SER A 166 32.37 -17.91 -7.46
C SER A 166 33.83 -18.00 -7.90
N ILE A 167 34.35 -16.95 -8.52
CA ILE A 167 35.79 -16.73 -8.69
C ILE A 167 36.24 -15.87 -7.50
N GLU A 168 36.87 -16.48 -6.51
CA GLU A 168 37.41 -15.79 -5.33
C GLU A 168 38.82 -15.28 -5.62
N LEU A 169 39.03 -13.97 -5.45
CA LEU A 169 40.22 -13.24 -5.87
C LEU A 169 41.23 -13.05 -4.71
N GLY A 170 41.35 -14.07 -3.85
CA GLY A 170 42.24 -14.10 -2.69
C GLY A 170 41.58 -13.69 -1.37
N ASN A 171 42.17 -14.15 -0.26
CA ASN A 171 41.75 -13.93 1.13
C ASN A 171 42.97 -13.65 2.05
N PRO A 172 42.79 -13.25 3.32
CA PRO A 172 43.90 -12.92 4.24
C PRO A 172 44.96 -14.00 4.44
N ASN A 173 44.63 -15.27 4.20
CA ASN A 173 45.55 -16.40 4.32
C ASN A 173 46.18 -16.82 2.99
N ASN A 174 45.59 -16.42 1.85
CA ASN A 174 46.01 -16.84 0.52
C ASN A 174 45.53 -15.84 -0.55
N LEU A 175 46.46 -15.07 -1.14
CA LEU A 175 46.18 -14.09 -2.19
C LEU A 175 45.89 -14.70 -3.58
N MET A 176 45.97 -16.03 -3.73
CA MET A 176 45.76 -16.69 -5.01
C MET A 176 44.28 -16.84 -5.33
N THR A 177 43.94 -16.74 -6.62
CA THR A 177 42.57 -16.92 -7.09
C THR A 177 42.14 -18.39 -7.11
N LYS A 178 40.90 -18.63 -6.71
CA LYS A 178 40.24 -19.93 -6.68
C LYS A 178 38.87 -19.85 -7.34
N ILE A 179 38.37 -20.99 -7.81
CA ILE A 179 36.97 -21.11 -8.23
C ILE A 179 36.26 -22.07 -7.29
N ILE A 180 35.09 -21.67 -6.81
CA ILE A 180 34.29 -22.41 -5.83
C ILE A 180 32.89 -22.67 -6.40
N ASP A 181 32.40 -23.91 -6.29
CA ASP A 181 31.06 -24.31 -6.73
C ASP A 181 29.95 -23.87 -5.74
N GLU A 182 28.70 -24.17 -6.08
CA GLU A 182 27.52 -23.94 -5.23
C GLU A 182 27.57 -24.62 -3.84
N ASN A 183 28.42 -25.63 -3.67
CA ASN A 183 28.58 -26.40 -2.44
C ASN A 183 29.79 -25.95 -1.61
N GLY A 184 30.46 -24.86 -1.99
CA GLY A 184 31.67 -24.38 -1.32
C GLY A 184 32.94 -25.18 -1.65
N ARG A 185 32.93 -26.00 -2.71
CA ARG A 185 34.06 -26.86 -3.11
C ARG A 185 34.92 -26.19 -4.17
N GLU A 186 36.24 -26.26 -3.98
CA GLU A 186 37.20 -25.71 -4.94
C GLU A 186 37.27 -26.56 -6.23
N ILE A 187 37.04 -25.92 -7.37
CA ILE A 187 37.21 -26.52 -8.70
C ILE A 187 38.71 -26.48 -9.05
N GLN A 188 39.36 -27.63 -8.99
CA GLN A 188 40.81 -27.75 -9.22
C GLN A 188 41.16 -27.88 -10.71
N PHE A 189 42.25 -27.24 -11.12
CA PHE A 189 42.81 -27.34 -12.46
C PHE A 189 44.30 -27.71 -12.37
N LEU A 190 44.64 -28.98 -12.60
CA LEU A 190 45.98 -29.52 -12.31
C LEU A 190 47.12 -28.71 -12.94
N ASP A 191 46.94 -28.20 -14.16
CA ASP A 191 48.00 -27.46 -14.86
C ASP A 191 48.15 -26.02 -14.37
N ASN A 192 47.10 -25.45 -13.76
CA ASN A 192 47.15 -24.16 -13.06
C ASN A 192 48.00 -24.27 -11.78
N ASP A 193 47.80 -25.34 -10.99
CA ASP A 193 48.60 -25.62 -9.79
C ASP A 193 50.08 -25.87 -10.13
N LYS A 194 50.37 -26.71 -11.13
CA LYS A 194 51.77 -26.94 -11.59
C LYS A 194 52.46 -25.64 -12.01
N THR A 195 51.74 -24.77 -12.71
CA THR A 195 52.28 -23.48 -13.18
C THR A 195 52.57 -22.54 -12.01
N ARG A 196 51.69 -22.50 -10.99
CA ARG A 196 51.93 -21.77 -9.74
C ARG A 196 53.17 -22.29 -9.01
N GLU A 197 53.28 -23.59 -8.76
CA GLU A 197 54.41 -24.15 -8.01
C GLU A 197 55.73 -23.95 -8.75
N ALA A 198 55.76 -24.17 -10.08
CA ALA A 198 56.94 -23.93 -10.91
C ALA A 198 57.42 -22.47 -10.88
N TYR A 199 56.51 -21.51 -10.69
CA TYR A 199 56.88 -20.11 -10.45
C TYR A 199 57.42 -19.88 -9.03
N LEU A 200 56.75 -20.39 -8.00
CA LEU A 200 57.16 -20.24 -6.60
C LEU A 200 58.54 -20.84 -6.33
N GLU A 201 58.83 -22.05 -6.84
CA GLU A 201 60.15 -22.69 -6.76
C GLU A 201 61.24 -21.85 -7.42
N ARG A 202 60.94 -21.25 -8.58
CA ARG A 202 61.94 -20.54 -9.38
C ARG A 202 62.17 -19.10 -8.93
N LYS A 203 61.18 -18.41 -8.36
CA LYS A 203 61.26 -17.00 -7.92
C LYS A 203 62.45 -16.71 -7.01
N ILE A 204 62.92 -17.71 -6.24
CA ILE A 204 64.12 -17.64 -5.40
C ILE A 204 65.40 -17.27 -6.20
N LYS A 205 65.42 -17.54 -7.51
CA LYS A 205 66.57 -17.34 -8.42
C LYS A 205 66.65 -15.94 -9.08
N LYS A 206 65.83 -14.98 -8.64
CA LYS A 206 65.84 -13.54 -9.00
C LYS A 206 65.59 -13.11 -10.47
N ASP A 207 65.64 -13.99 -11.47
CA ASP A 207 65.44 -13.63 -12.90
C ASP A 207 64.20 -14.29 -13.54
N VAL A 208 63.06 -14.34 -12.84
CA VAL A 208 61.89 -15.15 -13.25
C VAL A 208 60.68 -14.29 -13.62
N TRP A 209 60.37 -14.26 -14.91
CA TRP A 209 59.29 -13.45 -15.48
C TRP A 209 57.94 -14.16 -15.30
N LEU A 210 57.02 -13.54 -14.55
CA LEU A 210 55.66 -14.00 -14.29
C LEU A 210 54.85 -14.28 -15.57
N ARG A 211 55.08 -13.53 -16.65
CA ARG A 211 54.46 -13.78 -17.97
C ARG A 211 54.73 -15.18 -18.54
N ASN A 212 55.75 -15.88 -18.04
CA ASN A 212 56.06 -17.25 -18.43
C ASN A 212 55.31 -18.30 -17.57
N TYR A 213 54.52 -17.86 -16.58
CA TYR A 213 53.83 -18.66 -15.57
C TYR A 213 52.39 -18.19 -15.33
N VAL A 214 51.76 -17.62 -16.37
CA VAL A 214 50.39 -17.10 -16.30
C VAL A 214 49.40 -18.24 -16.11
N GLY A 215 48.40 -18.03 -15.26
CA GLY A 215 47.31 -18.96 -15.01
C GLY A 215 46.17 -18.29 -14.26
N LEU A 216 45.04 -18.98 -14.13
CA LEU A 216 43.90 -18.56 -13.30
C LEU A 216 44.32 -18.14 -11.88
N TRP A 217 45.33 -18.78 -11.29
CA TRP A 217 45.79 -18.51 -9.92
C TRP A 217 46.19 -17.05 -9.66
N MET A 218 46.62 -16.31 -10.70
CA MET A 218 47.06 -14.91 -10.61
C MET A 218 45.98 -13.90 -11.00
N LEU A 219 44.76 -14.32 -11.37
CA LEU A 219 43.72 -13.42 -11.88
C LEU A 219 43.39 -12.29 -10.87
N GLY A 220 43.31 -12.57 -9.57
CA GLY A 220 43.08 -11.57 -8.53
C GLY A 220 44.22 -10.56 -8.36
N LEU A 221 45.46 -10.94 -8.68
CA LEU A 221 46.62 -10.02 -8.70
C LEU A 221 46.61 -9.08 -9.92
N ASP A 222 45.90 -9.45 -10.97
CA ASP A 222 45.76 -8.66 -12.20
C ASP A 222 44.43 -7.88 -12.25
N PHE A 223 43.36 -8.43 -11.70
CA PHE A 223 42.02 -7.86 -11.70
C PHE A 223 41.83 -6.80 -10.60
N LEU A 224 42.42 -7.01 -9.42
CA LEU A 224 42.27 -6.08 -8.30
C LEU A 224 43.40 -5.03 -8.30
N PRO A 225 43.09 -3.72 -8.18
CA PRO A 225 44.11 -2.69 -8.26
C PRO A 225 45.10 -2.74 -7.09
N MET A 226 46.39 -2.50 -7.34
CA MET A 226 47.45 -2.62 -6.33
C MET A 226 47.50 -1.51 -5.25
N HIS A 227 46.57 -0.56 -5.25
CA HIS A 227 46.60 0.62 -4.37
C HIS A 227 45.53 0.56 -3.27
N ASN A 228 45.88 0.98 -2.06
CA ASN A 228 45.06 0.86 -0.84
C ASN A 228 43.66 1.49 -0.91
N ARG A 229 43.44 2.43 -1.83
CA ARG A 229 42.13 3.02 -2.17
C ARG A 229 42.12 3.33 -3.66
N GLN A 230 41.38 2.57 -4.46
CA GLN A 230 41.15 2.83 -5.88
C GLN A 230 39.76 2.37 -6.27
N THR A 231 39.29 2.85 -7.42
CA THR A 231 38.03 2.40 -8.01
C THR A 231 38.31 1.23 -8.95
N LEU A 232 37.65 0.09 -8.74
CA LEU A 232 37.65 -1.01 -9.69
C LEU A 232 36.76 -0.61 -10.89
N GLN A 233 37.32 -0.67 -12.09
CA GLN A 233 36.66 -0.25 -13.34
C GLN A 233 36.34 -1.47 -14.20
N LEU A 234 35.05 -1.69 -14.47
CA LEU A 234 34.56 -2.85 -15.21
C LEU A 234 33.70 -2.38 -16.38
N HIS A 235 33.95 -2.95 -17.57
CA HIS A 235 33.07 -2.82 -18.71
C HIS A 235 32.43 -4.17 -19.01
N VAL A 236 31.11 -4.26 -18.89
CA VAL A 236 30.38 -5.51 -19.07
C VAL A 236 29.60 -5.51 -20.37
N TYR A 237 29.75 -6.60 -21.11
CA TYR A 237 29.11 -6.88 -22.39
C TYR A 237 28.31 -8.17 -22.27
N ARG A 238 27.01 -8.11 -22.57
CA ARG A 238 26.11 -9.27 -22.47
C ARG A 238 25.28 -9.44 -23.74
N ASP A 239 25.26 -10.64 -24.28
CA ASP A 239 24.41 -10.98 -25.41
C ASP A 239 22.92 -11.04 -25.06
N CYS A 240 22.06 -10.69 -26.03
CA CYS A 240 20.60 -10.62 -25.90
C CYS A 240 19.91 -11.91 -25.43
N GLY A 241 20.55 -13.07 -25.62
CA GLY A 241 20.08 -14.37 -25.18
C GLY A 241 20.92 -14.97 -24.05
N CYS A 242 21.61 -14.15 -23.26
CA CYS A 242 22.43 -14.57 -22.13
C CYS A 242 21.73 -14.30 -20.79
N GLU A 243 21.12 -15.35 -20.25
CA GLU A 243 20.54 -15.45 -18.91
C GLU A 243 21.62 -15.84 -17.87
N MET A 244 22.74 -15.13 -17.91
CA MET A 244 23.79 -15.17 -16.88
C MET A 244 23.64 -13.95 -15.99
N HIS A 245 23.45 -14.18 -14.69
CA HIS A 245 23.53 -13.17 -13.65
C HIS A 245 24.96 -13.14 -13.10
N ALA A 246 25.47 -11.95 -12.81
CA ALA A 246 26.81 -11.77 -12.26
C ALA A 246 26.85 -10.60 -11.27
N TRP A 247 27.66 -10.73 -10.22
CA TRP A 247 27.89 -9.66 -9.24
C TRP A 247 29.27 -9.77 -8.60
N PHE A 248 29.83 -8.63 -8.24
CA PHE A 248 31.08 -8.50 -7.47
C PHE A 248 30.76 -8.32 -5.99
N VAL A 249 31.52 -8.99 -5.14
CA VAL A 249 31.33 -9.08 -3.69
C VAL A 249 32.61 -8.63 -2.99
N HIS A 250 32.50 -7.75 -2.01
CA HIS A 250 33.59 -7.33 -1.12
C HIS A 250 33.60 -8.19 0.16
N PRO A 251 34.73 -8.31 0.88
CA PRO A 251 34.80 -9.09 2.12
C PRO A 251 33.84 -8.63 3.23
N SER A 252 33.46 -7.35 3.20
CA SER A 252 32.52 -6.74 4.14
C SER A 252 31.05 -7.03 3.85
N ASP A 253 30.71 -7.47 2.64
CA ASP A 253 29.32 -7.55 2.18
C ASP A 253 28.57 -8.65 2.94
N GLU A 254 27.31 -8.37 3.32
CA GLU A 254 26.42 -9.39 3.84
C GLU A 254 26.19 -10.47 2.77
N VAL A 255 26.20 -11.75 3.17
CA VAL A 255 25.92 -12.87 2.26
C VAL A 255 24.53 -12.67 1.67
N PRO A 256 24.41 -12.41 0.34
CA PRO A 256 23.09 -12.35 -0.27
C PRO A 256 22.43 -13.70 -0.09
N SER A 257 21.14 -13.71 0.27
CA SER A 257 20.33 -14.94 0.22
C SER A 257 20.61 -15.66 -1.10
N PRO A 258 20.76 -17.01 -1.13
CA PRO A 258 20.98 -17.77 -2.37
C PRO A 258 19.81 -17.68 -3.37
N ARG A 259 18.77 -16.92 -3.04
CA ARG A 259 17.82 -16.31 -3.99
C ARG A 259 17.80 -14.80 -3.75
N PRO A 260 18.65 -14.01 -4.42
CA PRO A 260 18.38 -12.59 -4.61
C PRO A 260 17.06 -12.48 -5.38
N GLU A 261 16.21 -11.50 -5.04
CA GLU A 261 15.07 -11.18 -5.90
C GLU A 261 15.60 -10.77 -7.28
N HIS A 262 15.05 -11.41 -8.32
CA HIS A 262 15.70 -11.45 -9.63
C HIS A 262 15.79 -10.06 -10.26
N PRO A 263 17.00 -9.60 -10.62
CA PRO A 263 17.17 -8.35 -11.34
C PRO A 263 17.18 -8.56 -12.86
N ASP A 264 16.67 -7.56 -13.58
CA ASP A 264 16.09 -7.69 -14.92
C ASP A 264 17.06 -7.96 -16.08
N VAL A 265 16.51 -8.50 -17.18
CA VAL A 265 17.25 -8.91 -18.37
C VAL A 265 16.97 -7.95 -19.53
N SER A 266 17.63 -6.77 -19.45
CA SER A 266 17.83 -5.73 -20.49
C SER A 266 16.83 -5.66 -21.65
N ALA A 267 16.09 -4.55 -21.69
CA ALA A 267 15.03 -4.26 -22.66
C ALA A 267 15.48 -3.93 -24.10
N ASP A 268 16.77 -4.08 -24.44
CA ASP A 268 17.35 -3.73 -25.76
C ASP A 268 17.38 -4.89 -26.77
N CYS A 269 16.52 -5.89 -26.58
CA CYS A 269 16.16 -6.87 -27.61
C CYS A 269 15.13 -6.24 -28.57
N PRO A 270 15.19 -6.52 -29.89
CA PRO A 270 14.44 -5.76 -30.90
C PRO A 270 12.92 -5.78 -30.68
N THR A 271 12.37 -4.59 -30.39
CA THR A 271 10.97 -4.31 -29.96
C THR A 271 9.91 -4.41 -31.06
N LYS A 272 10.18 -5.14 -32.16
CA LYS A 272 9.18 -5.45 -33.19
C LYS A 272 9.02 -6.95 -33.33
N ILE A 273 8.24 -7.50 -32.40
CA ILE A 273 7.59 -8.81 -32.57
C ILE A 273 6.13 -8.54 -32.91
N ASP A 274 5.56 -9.33 -33.80
CA ASP A 274 4.22 -9.10 -34.35
C ASP A 274 3.15 -9.32 -33.26
N VAL A 275 2.39 -8.26 -32.93
CA VAL A 275 1.61 -8.13 -31.68
C VAL A 275 0.30 -8.95 -31.69
N SER A 276 0.07 -9.76 -32.73
CA SER A 276 -1.19 -10.48 -32.96
C SER A 276 -1.17 -11.98 -32.60
N GLN A 277 -0.06 -12.52 -32.07
CA GLN A 277 0.01 -13.95 -31.74
C GLN A 277 -0.61 -14.27 -30.37
N THR A 278 -1.87 -14.73 -30.39
CA THR A 278 -2.47 -15.42 -29.25
C THR A 278 -1.68 -16.68 -28.94
N GLN A 279 -1.19 -16.80 -27.71
CA GLN A 279 -0.51 -18.01 -27.22
C GLN A 279 -1.52 -18.88 -26.46
N HIS A 280 -1.53 -20.19 -26.76
CA HIS A 280 -2.44 -21.16 -26.15
C HIS A 280 -1.66 -22.16 -25.30
N PHE A 281 -2.12 -22.38 -24.07
CA PHE A 281 -1.50 -23.29 -23.09
C PHE A 281 -2.52 -24.32 -22.62
N ALA A 282 -2.24 -25.59 -22.87
CA ALA A 282 -2.93 -26.67 -22.19
C ALA A 282 -2.40 -26.78 -20.76
N LEU A 283 -3.28 -26.95 -19.76
CA LEU A 283 -2.85 -27.23 -18.40
C LEU A 283 -2.37 -28.69 -18.30
N PRO A 284 -1.28 -28.97 -17.54
CA PRO A 284 -0.76 -30.34 -17.39
C PRO A 284 -1.74 -31.28 -16.67
N LYS A 285 -2.70 -30.70 -15.91
CA LYS A 285 -3.87 -31.38 -15.33
C LYS A 285 -5.04 -30.39 -15.31
N PRO A 286 -6.29 -30.83 -15.50
CA PRO A 286 -7.46 -29.99 -15.23
C PRO A 286 -7.39 -29.37 -13.84
N ALA A 287 -7.54 -28.05 -13.79
CA ALA A 287 -7.79 -27.34 -12.55
C ALA A 287 -9.28 -27.47 -12.23
N ASN A 288 -9.57 -28.03 -11.06
CA ASN A 288 -10.90 -28.20 -10.49
C ASN A 288 -11.00 -27.41 -9.17
N VAL A 289 -12.11 -27.57 -8.45
CA VAL A 289 -12.37 -26.89 -7.16
C VAL A 289 -11.18 -27.04 -6.19
N ASP A 290 -10.84 -25.92 -5.56
CA ASP A 290 -9.72 -25.66 -4.63
C ASP A 290 -8.29 -25.83 -5.21
N ARG A 291 -8.16 -25.95 -6.54
CA ARG A 291 -6.86 -25.77 -7.21
C ARG A 291 -6.63 -24.33 -7.65
N ALA A 292 -5.37 -23.92 -7.53
CA ALA A 292 -4.86 -22.64 -8.00
C ALA A 292 -4.03 -22.83 -9.27
N ILE A 293 -4.40 -22.10 -10.32
CA ILE A 293 -3.59 -21.88 -11.51
C ILE A 293 -2.70 -20.68 -11.22
N ARG A 294 -1.38 -20.82 -11.39
CA ARG A 294 -0.45 -19.69 -11.41
C ARG A 294 0.17 -19.55 -12.78
N LEU A 295 0.10 -18.32 -13.30
CA LEU A 295 0.65 -17.87 -14.56
C LEU A 295 1.57 -16.69 -14.29
N ARG A 296 2.77 -16.69 -14.86
CA ARG A 296 3.71 -15.56 -14.82
C ARG A 296 4.16 -15.22 -16.22
N GLN A 297 4.00 -13.96 -16.62
CA GLN A 297 4.17 -13.50 -17.99
C GLN A 297 4.97 -12.18 -18.05
N ARG A 298 6.01 -12.11 -18.89
CA ARG A 298 6.75 -10.87 -19.15
C ARG A 298 5.97 -9.94 -20.09
N LEU A 299 5.80 -8.68 -19.72
CA LEU A 299 5.10 -7.69 -20.54
C LEU A 299 6.06 -7.02 -21.52
N ASN A 300 5.50 -6.43 -22.58
CA ASN A 300 6.27 -5.52 -23.45
C ASN A 300 6.57 -4.20 -22.72
N LYS A 301 7.56 -3.45 -23.23
CA LYS A 301 7.85 -2.08 -22.78
C LYS A 301 6.66 -1.17 -23.12
N ASP A 302 6.04 -0.59 -22.09
CA ASP A 302 4.80 0.21 -22.14
C ASP A 302 3.58 -0.56 -22.70
N PRO A 303 3.10 -1.62 -22.00
CA PRO A 303 2.02 -2.47 -22.49
C PRO A 303 0.67 -1.75 -22.36
N LYS A 304 -0.15 -1.76 -23.42
CA LYS A 304 -1.44 -1.07 -23.44
C LYS A 304 -2.55 -1.93 -22.85
N GLY A 305 -2.53 -3.23 -23.15
CA GLY A 305 -3.48 -4.19 -22.59
C GLY A 305 -3.08 -5.63 -22.83
N VAL A 306 -3.49 -6.50 -21.91
CA VAL A 306 -3.33 -7.96 -21.99
C VAL A 306 -4.66 -8.63 -21.70
N VAL A 307 -4.99 -9.66 -22.46
CA VAL A 307 -6.22 -10.44 -22.31
C VAL A 307 -5.86 -11.89 -21.97
N LEU A 308 -6.40 -12.38 -20.85
CA LEU A 308 -6.27 -13.77 -20.41
C LEU A 308 -7.64 -14.46 -20.50
N ARG A 309 -7.73 -15.55 -21.26
CA ARG A 309 -8.94 -16.38 -21.35
C ARG A 309 -8.69 -17.74 -20.75
N PHE A 310 -9.52 -18.14 -19.79
CA PHE A 310 -9.48 -19.48 -19.19
C PHE A 310 -10.66 -20.29 -19.75
N GLY A 311 -10.41 -21.49 -20.25
CA GLY A 311 -11.42 -22.29 -20.93
C GLY A 311 -11.48 -23.76 -20.48
N ASN A 312 -12.57 -24.41 -20.84
CA ASN A 312 -12.79 -25.85 -20.66
C ASN A 312 -12.32 -26.67 -21.88
N GLU A 313 -12.52 -27.99 -21.83
CA GLU A 313 -12.17 -28.94 -22.90
C GLU A 313 -12.97 -28.73 -24.20
N GLN A 314 -14.20 -28.22 -24.09
CA GLN A 314 -15.10 -27.90 -25.20
C GLN A 314 -14.77 -26.54 -25.86
N GLN A 315 -13.65 -25.94 -25.51
CA GLN A 315 -13.22 -24.60 -25.92
C GLN A 315 -14.10 -23.43 -25.44
N LYS A 316 -15.14 -23.67 -24.65
CA LYS A 316 -15.93 -22.61 -23.99
C LYS A 316 -15.02 -21.84 -23.02
N HIS A 317 -14.91 -20.52 -23.22
CA HIS A 317 -14.24 -19.63 -22.28
C HIS A 317 -15.13 -19.43 -21.05
N LEU A 318 -14.56 -19.63 -19.86
CA LEU A 318 -15.25 -19.57 -18.56
C LEU A 318 -14.99 -18.24 -17.82
N LEU A 319 -13.83 -17.64 -18.08
CA LEU A 319 -13.34 -16.41 -17.46
C LEU A 319 -12.47 -15.67 -18.47
N GLU A 320 -12.75 -14.40 -18.72
CA GLU A 320 -11.91 -13.50 -19.51
C GLU A 320 -11.50 -12.30 -18.63
N LEU A 321 -10.18 -12.08 -18.53
CA LEU A 321 -9.58 -10.96 -17.81
C LEU A 321 -8.95 -10.02 -18.85
N HIS A 322 -9.51 -8.82 -18.99
CA HIS A 322 -8.85 -7.71 -19.68
C HIS A 322 -8.08 -6.90 -18.63
N ILE A 323 -6.77 -6.81 -18.80
CA ILE A 323 -5.88 -6.06 -17.91
C ILE A 323 -5.32 -4.92 -18.75
N ASP A 324 -5.98 -3.77 -18.67
CA ASP A 324 -5.52 -2.52 -19.29
C ASP A 324 -4.25 -2.06 -18.53
N GLN A 325 -3.29 -1.41 -19.19
CA GLN A 325 -2.05 -0.87 -18.59
C GLN A 325 -1.36 -1.80 -17.55
N PRO A 326 -1.05 -3.07 -17.90
CA PRO A 326 -0.49 -4.04 -16.95
C PRO A 326 0.92 -3.64 -16.48
N PRO A 327 1.42 -4.20 -15.35
CA PRO A 327 0.84 -5.29 -14.56
C PRO A 327 -0.26 -4.85 -13.59
N TYR A 328 -0.47 -3.54 -13.42
CA TYR A 328 -1.31 -2.97 -12.37
C TYR A 328 -2.37 -1.97 -12.86
N GLY A 329 -2.82 -2.01 -14.12
CA GLY A 329 -3.94 -1.17 -14.55
C GLY A 329 -5.30 -1.78 -14.20
N ILE A 330 -6.34 -1.41 -14.94
CA ILE A 330 -7.72 -1.79 -14.62
C ILE A 330 -7.98 -3.22 -15.07
N ILE A 331 -8.55 -4.04 -14.18
CA ILE A 331 -8.90 -5.44 -14.46
C ILE A 331 -10.41 -5.48 -14.74
N ASN A 332 -10.77 -5.50 -16.02
CA ASN A 332 -12.14 -5.70 -16.47
C ASN A 332 -12.38 -7.21 -16.67
N ILE A 333 -13.28 -7.80 -15.88
CA ILE A 333 -13.60 -9.24 -15.93
C ILE A 333 -14.94 -9.45 -16.64
N THR A 334 -14.96 -10.29 -17.67
CA THR A 334 -16.14 -10.52 -18.52
C THR A 334 -16.50 -12.01 -18.65
N SER A 335 -17.80 -12.30 -18.71
CA SER A 335 -18.29 -13.58 -19.23
C SER A 335 -18.21 -13.57 -20.75
N ALA A 336 -17.61 -14.62 -21.31
CA ALA A 336 -17.26 -14.67 -22.74
C ALA A 336 -18.46 -14.79 -23.69
N GLN A 337 -19.65 -15.13 -23.20
CA GLN A 337 -20.85 -15.29 -24.05
C GLN A 337 -21.47 -13.97 -24.55
N ASN A 338 -20.91 -12.81 -24.19
CA ASN A 338 -21.35 -11.53 -24.77
C ASN A 338 -20.74 -11.23 -26.16
N VAL A 339 -19.83 -12.08 -26.66
CA VAL A 339 -19.24 -11.94 -28.01
C VAL A 339 -19.92 -12.92 -28.98
N VAL A 340 -21.21 -12.68 -29.25
CA VAL A 340 -21.94 -13.35 -30.34
C VAL A 340 -22.31 -12.31 -31.40
N GLU A 341 -21.69 -12.49 -32.56
CA GLU A 341 -21.97 -11.95 -33.89
C GLU A 341 -23.13 -10.94 -34.01
N THR A 342 -22.80 -9.66 -34.12
CA THR A 342 -23.64 -8.68 -34.84
C THR A 342 -23.44 -8.84 -36.35
N GLY A 343 -23.77 -10.04 -36.87
CA GLY A 343 -23.57 -10.45 -38.25
C GLY A 343 -24.89 -10.78 -38.95
N ALA A 344 -25.30 -9.90 -39.87
CA ALA A 344 -26.23 -10.15 -40.98
C ALA A 344 -27.49 -11.01 -40.73
N LEU A 345 -28.61 -10.35 -40.41
CA LEU A 345 -29.95 -10.83 -40.80
C LEU A 345 -30.70 -9.74 -41.58
N THR A 346 -30.50 -9.73 -42.90
CA THR A 346 -31.41 -9.08 -43.85
C THR A 346 -32.65 -9.94 -44.03
N GLY A 347 -33.77 -9.53 -43.44
CA GLY A 347 -35.08 -10.18 -43.60
C GLY A 347 -36.13 -9.17 -44.05
N HIS A 348 -36.73 -9.40 -45.22
CA HIS A 348 -37.78 -8.54 -45.77
C HIS A 348 -39.01 -8.46 -44.86
N PHE A 349 -39.53 -7.25 -44.65
CA PHE A 349 -40.97 -7.03 -44.61
C PHE A 349 -41.35 -5.80 -45.45
N VAL A 350 -42.56 -5.84 -46.00
CA VAL A 350 -43.01 -5.00 -47.12
C VAL A 350 -43.55 -3.65 -46.65
N ASP A 351 -43.40 -2.68 -47.56
CA ASP A 351 -43.92 -1.31 -47.55
C ASP A 351 -45.33 -1.10 -47.00
N THR A 352 -45.53 0.04 -46.33
CA THR A 352 -46.63 0.97 -46.67
C THR A 352 -46.34 2.36 -46.07
N ASP A 353 -45.47 3.09 -46.76
CA ASP A 353 -45.74 4.45 -47.25
C ASP A 353 -46.43 5.47 -46.31
N HIS A 354 -45.67 6.45 -45.80
CA HIS A 354 -45.95 7.84 -46.19
C HIS A 354 -44.72 8.74 -46.07
N SER A 355 -44.48 9.52 -47.13
CA SER A 355 -43.19 10.15 -47.44
C SER A 355 -43.19 11.68 -47.33
N LYS A 356 -42.00 12.22 -47.00
CA LYS A 356 -41.41 13.54 -47.35
C LYS A 356 -40.09 13.66 -46.56
N SER A 357 -38.89 13.38 -47.10
CA SER A 357 -38.17 14.09 -48.19
C SER A 357 -38.03 15.59 -47.88
N LEU A 358 -36.87 16.25 -47.88
CA LEU A 358 -35.48 15.95 -48.32
C LEU A 358 -34.51 16.75 -47.37
N ASP A 359 -33.17 16.72 -47.38
CA ASP A 359 -32.15 16.15 -48.27
C ASP A 359 -30.82 15.87 -47.51
N THR A 360 -29.78 15.39 -48.19
CA THR A 360 -28.50 14.89 -47.65
C THR A 360 -27.29 15.76 -48.02
N VAL A 361 -26.43 16.14 -47.05
CA VAL A 361 -25.00 16.43 -47.33
C VAL A 361 -24.10 15.92 -46.21
N HIS A 362 -23.36 14.84 -46.47
CA HIS A 362 -22.20 14.45 -45.65
C HIS A 362 -21.06 15.46 -45.83
N ARG A 363 -20.49 15.95 -44.73
CA ARG A 363 -19.18 16.63 -44.74
C ARG A 363 -18.39 16.37 -43.46
N ALA A 364 -17.73 15.22 -43.41
CA ALA A 364 -16.73 14.94 -42.37
C ALA A 364 -15.54 15.90 -42.51
N ARG A 365 -15.40 16.85 -41.58
CA ARG A 365 -14.20 17.68 -41.47
C ARG A 365 -13.11 16.92 -40.70
N LYS A 366 -12.08 16.47 -41.41
CA LYS A 366 -10.75 16.30 -40.81
C LYS A 366 -10.32 17.66 -40.22
N PHE A 367 -10.09 17.72 -38.92
CA PHE A 367 -9.25 18.75 -38.34
C PHE A 367 -7.83 18.21 -38.15
N LYS A 368 -6.87 19.06 -38.50
CA LYS A 368 -5.43 18.78 -38.60
C LYS A 368 -4.76 19.41 -37.39
N SER A 369 -4.07 18.63 -36.56
CA SER A 369 -3.34 19.13 -35.39
C SER A 369 -1.89 19.49 -35.75
N MET A 370 -1.56 20.77 -35.60
CA MET A 370 -0.25 21.45 -35.61
C MET A 370 -0.53 22.82 -34.93
N ASP A 371 0.20 23.34 -33.94
CA ASP A 371 1.46 22.90 -33.31
C ASP A 371 1.51 23.22 -31.79
N ASP A 372 2.26 22.38 -31.07
CA ASP A 372 3.24 22.62 -29.99
C ASP A 372 3.12 23.71 -28.87
N ASN A 373 3.74 23.31 -27.74
CA ASN A 373 4.14 24.09 -26.55
C ASN A 373 3.04 24.62 -25.61
N VAL A 374 2.84 23.92 -24.48
CA VAL A 374 3.43 24.28 -23.15
C VAL A 374 3.38 23.02 -22.25
N GLN A 375 4.38 22.85 -21.37
CA GLN A 375 4.57 21.67 -20.52
C GLN A 375 3.65 21.64 -19.29
N SER A 376 2.97 20.51 -19.00
CA SER A 376 2.53 20.15 -17.64
C SER A 376 2.12 18.66 -17.47
N GLU A 377 2.86 17.70 -18.05
CA GLU A 377 2.51 16.27 -17.99
C GLU A 377 3.34 15.44 -16.97
N ASP A 378 4.14 16.11 -16.12
CA ASP A 378 5.16 15.45 -15.30
C ASP A 378 4.70 15.01 -13.89
N ALA A 379 3.47 15.32 -13.47
CA ALA A 379 3.02 15.07 -12.09
C ALA A 379 2.53 13.62 -11.81
N LEU A 380 2.27 12.80 -12.83
CA LEU A 380 1.84 11.39 -12.66
C LEU A 380 2.86 10.34 -13.13
N LYS A 381 4.05 10.78 -13.60
CA LYS A 381 5.16 9.92 -14.03
C LYS A 381 6.25 9.74 -12.96
N GLY A 382 6.02 10.26 -11.74
CA GLY A 382 6.91 10.09 -10.60
C GLY A 382 6.89 8.65 -10.07
N ALA A 383 8.05 7.99 -10.09
CA ALA A 383 8.31 6.66 -9.54
C ALA A 383 7.79 5.41 -10.31
N GLN A 384 7.60 5.49 -11.63
CA GLN A 384 7.89 4.32 -12.48
C GLN A 384 9.35 4.38 -12.91
N ALA A 385 10.16 3.42 -12.45
CA ALA A 385 11.54 3.26 -12.89
C ALA A 385 11.57 2.85 -14.38
N LYS A 386 11.91 3.79 -15.26
CA LYS A 386 12.05 3.56 -16.70
C LYS A 386 13.19 2.58 -16.97
N GLY A 387 12.87 1.28 -17.04
CA GLY A 387 13.84 0.22 -17.34
C GLY A 387 13.54 -1.15 -16.72
N VAL A 388 12.61 -1.24 -15.77
CA VAL A 388 12.27 -2.51 -15.08
C VAL A 388 11.42 -3.42 -15.99
N ASP A 389 11.84 -4.67 -16.17
CA ASP A 389 11.05 -5.69 -16.88
C ASP A 389 9.81 -6.00 -16.08
N THR A 390 8.65 -5.62 -16.59
CA THR A 390 7.43 -5.71 -15.81
C THR A 390 6.76 -7.07 -16.02
N TYR A 391 6.77 -7.90 -14.98
CA TYR A 391 6.09 -9.19 -14.98
C TYR A 391 4.64 -9.03 -14.50
N MET A 392 3.75 -9.78 -15.13
CA MET A 392 2.37 -9.96 -14.72
C MET A 392 2.22 -11.36 -14.11
N ASP A 393 2.10 -11.39 -12.79
CA ASP A 393 1.75 -12.58 -12.03
C ASP A 393 0.22 -12.68 -11.87
N VAL A 394 -0.39 -13.79 -12.27
CA VAL A 394 -1.83 -14.04 -12.13
C VAL A 394 -2.07 -15.39 -11.46
N GLU A 395 -2.78 -15.37 -10.34
CA GLU A 395 -3.27 -16.57 -9.66
C GLU A 395 -4.81 -16.64 -9.76
N VAL A 396 -5.32 -17.71 -10.36
CA VAL A 396 -6.77 -18.01 -10.39
C VAL A 396 -7.02 -19.27 -9.58
N VAL A 397 -7.72 -19.13 -8.45
CA VAL A 397 -8.20 -20.26 -7.64
C VAL A 397 -9.64 -20.55 -7.98
N ILE A 398 -9.94 -21.78 -8.35
CA ILE A 398 -11.31 -22.21 -8.62
C ILE A 398 -11.95 -22.56 -7.28
N ARG A 399 -12.96 -21.82 -6.83
CA ARG A 399 -13.76 -22.16 -5.64
C ARG A 399 -15.05 -22.84 -6.07
N LYS A 400 -15.83 -23.36 -5.12
CA LYS A 400 -17.07 -24.10 -5.44
C LYS A 400 -18.09 -23.27 -6.25
N TYR A 401 -18.13 -21.95 -6.06
CA TYR A 401 -19.14 -21.06 -6.65
C TYR A 401 -18.57 -19.80 -7.34
N PHE A 402 -17.24 -19.61 -7.38
CA PHE A 402 -16.61 -18.43 -7.98
C PHE A 402 -15.14 -18.69 -8.37
N TYR A 403 -14.61 -17.84 -9.25
CA TYR A 403 -13.17 -17.77 -9.53
C TYR A 403 -12.53 -16.68 -8.67
N GLN A 404 -11.53 -17.05 -7.88
CA GLN A 404 -10.78 -16.13 -7.01
C GLN A 404 -9.50 -15.70 -7.75
N VAL A 405 -9.47 -14.45 -8.22
CA VAL A 405 -8.40 -13.90 -9.08
C VAL A 405 -7.50 -12.97 -8.27
N LYS A 406 -6.19 -13.18 -8.30
CA LYS A 406 -5.16 -12.26 -7.79
C LYS A 406 -4.24 -11.88 -8.95
N VAL A 407 -3.92 -10.59 -9.09
CA VAL A 407 -2.95 -10.08 -10.08
C VAL A 407 -1.86 -9.30 -9.34
N GLY A 408 -0.61 -9.73 -9.45
CA GLY A 408 0.50 -9.26 -8.62
C GLY A 408 0.17 -9.35 -7.13
N ASP A 409 0.42 -8.27 -6.40
CA ASP A 409 0.05 -8.12 -4.98
C ASP A 409 -1.27 -7.43 -4.71
N ARG A 410 -2.12 -7.28 -5.74
CA ARG A 410 -3.40 -6.60 -5.60
C ARG A 410 -4.41 -7.40 -4.79
N LYS A 411 -5.42 -6.68 -4.29
CA LYS A 411 -6.58 -7.25 -3.60
C LYS A 411 -7.22 -8.32 -4.47
N VAL A 412 -7.50 -9.45 -3.84
CA VAL A 412 -8.14 -10.60 -4.46
C VAL A 412 -9.57 -10.25 -4.90
N VAL A 413 -9.90 -10.52 -6.16
CA VAL A 413 -11.22 -10.30 -6.75
C VAL A 413 -11.95 -11.64 -6.87
N ASN A 414 -13.14 -11.76 -6.29
CA ASN A 414 -13.99 -12.94 -6.44
C ASN A 414 -14.96 -12.70 -7.60
N TYR A 415 -14.69 -13.31 -8.76
CA TYR A 415 -15.57 -13.27 -9.92
C TYR A 415 -16.60 -14.40 -9.88
N PHE A 416 -17.87 -14.04 -9.83
CA PHE A 416 -19.01 -14.94 -9.89
C PHE A 416 -19.56 -14.92 -11.32
N PRO A 417 -19.76 -16.08 -11.98
CA PRO A 417 -20.47 -16.15 -13.26
C PRO A 417 -21.90 -15.60 -13.15
N ARG A 418 -22.60 -15.42 -14.28
CA ARG A 418 -24.02 -15.02 -14.22
C ARG A 418 -24.81 -16.09 -13.46
N SER A 419 -25.74 -15.66 -12.60
CA SER A 419 -26.68 -16.52 -11.85
C SER A 419 -27.07 -17.78 -12.63
N SER A 420 -27.70 -17.62 -13.79
CA SER A 420 -28.13 -18.70 -14.70
C SER A 420 -27.05 -19.71 -15.13
N GLU A 421 -25.77 -19.32 -15.15
CA GLU A 421 -24.64 -20.15 -15.63
C GLU A 421 -24.10 -21.07 -14.52
N TRP A 422 -24.04 -20.62 -13.25
CA TRP A 422 -23.51 -21.42 -12.13
C TRP A 422 -24.58 -22.17 -11.35
N TRP A 423 -25.83 -21.68 -11.32
CA TRP A 423 -26.98 -22.39 -10.76
C TRP A 423 -27.19 -23.79 -11.34
N ALA A 424 -26.91 -23.98 -12.63
CA ALA A 424 -27.25 -25.21 -13.35
C ALA A 424 -26.38 -26.43 -13.00
N ASN A 425 -25.21 -26.24 -12.37
CA ASN A 425 -24.14 -27.24 -12.39
C ASN A 425 -23.62 -27.71 -11.01
N ASP A 426 -24.10 -27.15 -9.88
CA ASP A 426 -23.67 -27.42 -8.49
C ASP A 426 -22.17 -27.22 -8.14
N ARG A 427 -21.32 -27.05 -9.16
CA ARG A 427 -19.87 -26.83 -9.11
C ARG A 427 -19.44 -26.01 -10.33
N MET A 428 -18.35 -25.27 -10.19
CA MET A 428 -17.70 -24.60 -11.31
C MET A 428 -17.19 -25.60 -12.35
N GLU A 429 -17.22 -25.22 -13.63
CA GLU A 429 -16.57 -25.98 -14.70
C GLU A 429 -15.04 -25.98 -14.53
N ASN A 430 -14.41 -27.11 -14.84
CA ASN A 430 -12.94 -27.26 -14.79
C ASN A 430 -12.28 -26.38 -15.85
N ILE A 431 -11.20 -25.70 -15.47
CA ILE A 431 -10.32 -25.03 -16.44
C ILE A 431 -9.29 -26.05 -16.91
N THR A 432 -9.11 -26.17 -18.22
CA THR A 432 -8.13 -27.07 -18.86
C THR A 432 -7.18 -26.35 -19.81
N ARG A 433 -7.47 -25.09 -20.18
CA ARG A 433 -6.63 -24.28 -21.07
C ARG A 433 -6.61 -22.80 -20.67
N ILE A 434 -5.51 -22.14 -20.99
CA ILE A 434 -5.33 -20.68 -20.88
C ILE A 434 -4.94 -20.14 -22.26
N GLU A 435 -5.48 -19.00 -22.64
CA GLU A 435 -5.06 -18.23 -23.81
C GLU A 435 -4.61 -16.84 -23.40
N ILE A 436 -3.55 -16.33 -24.03
CA ILE A 436 -2.93 -15.05 -23.71
C ILE A 436 -2.76 -14.25 -24.99
N ALA A 437 -3.29 -13.03 -25.01
CA ALA A 437 -3.18 -12.09 -26.13
C ALA A 437 -2.89 -10.66 -25.64
N GLY A 438 -2.42 -9.80 -26.54
CA GLY A 438 -2.08 -8.40 -26.25
C GLY A 438 -0.59 -8.15 -26.10
N ASP A 439 -0.20 -7.12 -25.35
CA ASP A 439 1.17 -6.60 -25.27
C ASP A 439 2.09 -7.44 -24.33
N VAL A 440 2.19 -8.72 -24.64
CA VAL A 440 3.04 -9.70 -23.95
C VAL A 440 4.26 -10.08 -24.79
N TYR A 441 5.38 -10.43 -24.13
CA TYR A 441 6.56 -10.92 -24.83
C TYR A 441 6.37 -12.40 -25.23
N PRO A 442 6.47 -12.80 -26.51
CA PRO A 442 6.18 -14.18 -26.93
C PRO A 442 7.08 -15.24 -26.30
N ASN A 443 6.51 -16.40 -25.99
CA ASN A 443 7.20 -17.56 -25.40
C ASN A 443 7.91 -17.28 -24.07
N SER A 444 7.49 -16.25 -23.32
CA SER A 444 8.01 -15.92 -21.99
C SER A 444 7.05 -16.26 -20.84
N VAL A 445 6.01 -17.04 -21.14
CA VAL A 445 5.14 -17.68 -20.14
C VAL A 445 5.97 -18.70 -19.36
N GLU A 446 6.07 -18.54 -18.04
CA GLU A 446 6.41 -19.67 -17.18
C GLU A 446 5.27 -20.70 -17.24
N GLU A 447 5.59 -21.98 -17.49
CA GLU A 447 4.59 -23.05 -17.66
C GLU A 447 3.50 -23.00 -16.58
N PRO A 448 2.20 -22.86 -16.94
CA PRO A 448 1.15 -22.64 -15.95
C PRO A 448 1.08 -23.76 -14.91
N THR A 449 1.42 -23.43 -13.66
CA THR A 449 1.45 -24.42 -12.59
C THR A 449 0.09 -24.56 -11.93
N VAL A 450 -0.42 -25.78 -11.86
CA VAL A 450 -1.63 -26.12 -11.12
C VAL A 450 -1.20 -26.67 -9.76
N LYS A 451 -1.48 -25.93 -8.69
CA LYS A 451 -1.13 -26.30 -7.31
C LYS A 451 -2.40 -26.51 -6.50
N GLU A 452 -2.35 -27.47 -5.58
CA GLU A 452 -3.36 -27.56 -4.53
C GLU A 452 -3.15 -26.35 -3.62
N LYS A 453 -4.20 -25.54 -3.44
CA LYS A 453 -4.22 -24.47 -2.45
C LYS A 453 -4.96 -25.04 -1.24
N PRO A 454 -4.51 -24.79 0.00
CA PRO A 454 -5.26 -25.25 1.17
C PRO A 454 -6.72 -24.81 1.06
N GLU A 455 -7.61 -25.64 1.61
CA GLU A 455 -9.03 -25.33 1.74
C GLU A 455 -9.18 -23.89 2.21
N GLN A 456 -10.09 -23.15 1.58
CA GLN A 456 -10.39 -21.81 2.06
C GLN A 456 -10.73 -21.93 3.54
N ILE A 457 -10.05 -21.16 4.41
CA ILE A 457 -10.49 -21.00 5.79
C ILE A 457 -11.85 -20.32 5.68
N VAL A 458 -12.91 -21.13 5.64
CA VAL A 458 -14.29 -20.69 5.67
C VAL A 458 -14.38 -19.82 6.92
N GLN A 459 -14.69 -18.53 6.74
CA GLN A 459 -14.73 -17.60 7.87
C GLN A 459 -15.66 -18.22 8.92
N ALA A 460 -15.09 -18.53 10.09
CA ALA A 460 -15.67 -19.49 11.01
C ALA A 460 -17.08 -19.06 11.42
N LYS A 461 -18.09 -19.77 10.90
CA LYS A 461 -19.54 -19.60 11.09
C LYS A 461 -19.92 -18.24 11.67
N VAL A 462 -19.73 -17.20 10.87
CA VAL A 462 -19.77 -15.81 11.34
C VAL A 462 -21.21 -15.43 11.69
N GLN A 463 -21.54 -15.47 12.98
CA GLN A 463 -22.88 -15.10 13.47
C GLN A 463 -23.27 -13.66 13.10
N THR A 464 -22.30 -12.75 12.93
CA THR A 464 -22.53 -11.36 12.49
C THR A 464 -21.30 -10.83 11.74
N TYR A 465 -21.51 -10.41 10.50
CA TYR A 465 -20.59 -9.67 9.67
C TYR A 465 -21.01 -8.19 9.67
N THR A 466 -20.08 -7.25 9.85
CA THR A 466 -20.36 -5.82 9.60
C THR A 466 -19.26 -5.17 8.80
N ARG A 467 -19.64 -4.31 7.86
CA ARG A 467 -18.74 -3.48 7.05
C ARG A 467 -19.17 -2.02 7.09
N ARG A 468 -18.21 -1.13 7.36
CA ARG A 468 -18.36 0.32 7.14
C ARG A 468 -18.26 0.62 5.64
N LEU A 469 -19.07 1.55 5.17
CA LEU A 469 -19.06 2.05 3.80
C LEU A 469 -18.13 3.27 3.73
N GLU A 470 -17.35 3.37 2.66
CA GLU A 470 -16.40 4.48 2.46
C GLU A 470 -17.15 5.78 2.11
N ASP A 471 -18.23 5.66 1.34
CA ASP A 471 -19.19 6.71 1.03
C ASP A 471 -20.60 6.25 1.46
N PRO A 472 -21.51 7.14 1.91
CA PRO A 472 -22.90 6.80 2.19
C PRO A 472 -23.65 6.40 0.93
N LEU A 473 -24.61 5.48 1.05
CA LEU A 473 -25.36 4.99 -0.12
C LEU A 473 -26.30 6.05 -0.71
N GLU A 474 -26.30 6.20 -2.04
CA GLU A 474 -27.22 7.08 -2.76
C GLU A 474 -28.32 6.30 -3.51
N ALA A 475 -29.35 7.03 -3.96
CA ALA A 475 -30.39 6.46 -4.80
C ALA A 475 -29.85 6.17 -6.22
N GLY A 476 -29.82 4.89 -6.55
CA GLY A 476 -29.21 4.28 -7.73
C GLY A 476 -28.15 3.23 -7.38
N ASP A 477 -27.71 3.15 -6.12
CA ASP A 477 -26.73 2.18 -5.66
C ASP A 477 -27.38 0.83 -5.37
N SER A 478 -26.61 -0.26 -5.54
CA SER A 478 -27.02 -1.63 -5.23
C SER A 478 -26.02 -2.29 -4.27
N ILE A 479 -26.52 -2.88 -3.19
CA ILE A 479 -25.76 -3.80 -2.34
C ILE A 479 -25.95 -5.20 -2.89
N VAL A 480 -24.87 -5.95 -3.12
CA VAL A 480 -24.89 -7.35 -3.56
C VAL A 480 -24.26 -8.23 -2.48
N ILE A 481 -25.02 -9.21 -2.01
CA ILE A 481 -24.66 -10.17 -0.97
C ILE A 481 -24.71 -11.55 -1.60
N ARG A 482 -23.68 -12.38 -1.38
CA ARG A 482 -23.62 -13.76 -1.88
C ARG A 482 -23.24 -14.71 -0.76
N GLY A 483 -23.97 -15.79 -0.62
CA GLY A 483 -23.74 -16.77 0.44
C GLY A 483 -24.69 -17.95 0.35
N ARG A 484 -24.76 -18.75 1.41
CA ARG A 484 -25.80 -19.75 1.64
C ARG A 484 -26.28 -19.66 3.07
N ILE A 485 -27.56 -19.94 3.32
CA ILE A 485 -28.04 -20.07 4.69
C ILE A 485 -27.75 -21.50 5.15
N GLY A 486 -26.88 -21.66 6.14
CA GLY A 486 -26.57 -22.96 6.74
C GLY A 486 -27.74 -23.53 7.53
N THR A 487 -27.67 -24.82 7.87
CA THR A 487 -28.65 -25.45 8.76
C THR A 487 -28.65 -24.81 10.15
N PRO A 488 -29.83 -24.59 10.76
CA PRO A 488 -29.91 -24.03 12.10
C PRO A 488 -29.35 -25.03 13.12
N GLU A 489 -28.69 -24.54 14.17
CA GLU A 489 -28.05 -25.39 15.19
C GLU A 489 -29.05 -26.24 15.97
N LYS A 490 -30.29 -25.76 16.07
CA LYS A 490 -31.43 -26.51 16.60
C LYS A 490 -32.59 -26.38 15.61
N PRO A 491 -33.28 -27.48 15.25
CA PRO A 491 -34.42 -27.44 14.32
C PRO A 491 -35.55 -26.48 14.74
N LYS A 492 -35.65 -26.15 16.03
CA LYS A 492 -36.68 -25.25 16.59
C LYS A 492 -36.39 -23.77 16.41
N ASP A 493 -35.14 -23.38 16.15
CA ASP A 493 -34.73 -21.97 16.14
C ASP A 493 -34.99 -21.30 14.77
N GLY A 494 -35.36 -22.10 13.76
CA GLY A 494 -35.64 -21.66 12.39
C GLY A 494 -34.40 -21.20 11.62
N LEU A 495 -34.56 -21.02 10.30
CA LEU A 495 -33.59 -20.22 9.54
C LEU A 495 -33.74 -18.77 9.97
N SER A 496 -32.68 -18.20 10.55
CA SER A 496 -32.58 -16.77 10.79
C SER A 496 -31.52 -16.17 9.89
N LEU A 497 -31.92 -15.14 9.16
CA LEU A 497 -31.06 -14.21 8.43
C LEU A 497 -31.56 -12.82 8.78
N ALA A 498 -30.68 -11.93 9.23
CA ALA A 498 -31.01 -10.54 9.47
C ALA A 498 -29.98 -9.65 8.78
N PHE A 499 -30.45 -8.66 8.03
CA PHE A 499 -29.64 -7.70 7.32
C PHE A 499 -30.03 -6.30 7.78
N TYR A 500 -29.04 -5.51 8.21
CA TYR A 500 -29.22 -4.19 8.78
C TYR A 500 -28.45 -3.15 7.98
N LEU A 501 -29.12 -2.02 7.73
CA LEU A 501 -28.48 -0.77 7.35
C LEU A 501 -28.44 0.11 8.60
N LEU A 502 -27.24 0.57 8.99
CA LEU A 502 -27.01 1.32 10.23
C LEU A 502 -26.35 2.66 9.92
N GLN A 503 -26.65 3.68 10.73
CA GLN A 503 -26.08 5.03 10.56
C GLN A 503 -24.71 5.18 11.25
N ASN A 504 -24.61 4.74 12.50
CA ASN A 504 -23.62 5.26 13.43
C ASN A 504 -22.74 4.19 14.11
N THR A 505 -23.01 2.90 13.93
CA THR A 505 -22.32 1.83 14.67
C THR A 505 -21.93 0.62 13.81
N PRO A 506 -20.79 -0.03 14.09
CA PRO A 506 -20.35 -1.27 13.43
C PRO A 506 -21.02 -2.54 13.98
N ALA A 507 -22.00 -2.43 14.87
CA ALA A 507 -22.80 -3.55 15.37
C ALA A 507 -24.17 -3.03 15.78
N PHE A 508 -25.24 -3.76 15.42
CA PHE A 508 -26.56 -3.40 15.89
C PHE A 508 -26.70 -3.63 17.41
N ASN A 509 -26.94 -2.54 18.12
CA ASN A 509 -27.35 -2.50 19.52
C ASN A 509 -28.58 -1.59 19.63
N VAL A 510 -29.69 -2.15 20.12
CA VAL A 510 -31.02 -1.51 20.22
C VAL A 510 -31.02 -0.16 20.96
N TYR A 511 -30.07 0.07 21.87
CA TYR A 511 -30.02 1.28 22.69
C TYR A 511 -29.25 2.47 22.07
N VAL A 512 -28.44 2.24 21.03
CA VAL A 512 -27.51 3.25 20.49
C VAL A 512 -27.41 3.26 18.97
N SER A 513 -27.78 2.16 18.31
CA SER A 513 -27.70 2.06 16.85
C SER A 513 -28.98 2.55 16.22
N LYS A 514 -28.91 3.60 15.40
CA LYS A 514 -30.02 3.97 14.52
C LYS A 514 -30.09 2.94 13.39
N VAL A 515 -30.96 1.94 13.56
CA VAL A 515 -31.30 1.00 12.48
C VAL A 515 -32.18 1.75 11.50
N VAL A 516 -31.56 2.11 10.40
CA VAL A 516 -32.22 2.66 9.22
C VAL A 516 -33.22 1.65 8.66
N TRP A 517 -32.78 0.39 8.61
CA TRP A 517 -33.52 -0.67 7.95
C TRP A 517 -33.09 -2.03 8.48
N CYS A 518 -34.05 -2.94 8.68
CA CYS A 518 -33.81 -4.34 8.98
C CYS A 518 -34.68 -5.22 8.08
N LEU A 519 -34.04 -6.16 7.39
CA LEU A 519 -34.68 -7.26 6.66
C LEU A 519 -34.38 -8.55 7.40
N ARG A 520 -35.41 -9.24 7.89
CA ARG A 520 -35.24 -10.44 8.71
C ARG A 520 -36.08 -11.59 8.17
N GLN A 521 -35.46 -12.75 7.96
CA GLN A 521 -36.19 -13.98 7.73
C GLN A 521 -36.45 -14.69 9.06
N MET A 522 -37.70 -15.09 9.29
CA MET A 522 -38.12 -15.96 10.39
C MET A 522 -39.28 -16.84 9.93
N ASN A 523 -39.20 -18.14 10.20
CA ASN A 523 -40.26 -19.12 9.90
C ASN A 523 -40.75 -19.09 8.44
N GLY A 524 -39.82 -18.99 7.48
CA GLY A 524 -40.11 -18.86 6.05
C GLY A 524 -40.33 -17.42 5.58
N ASN A 525 -41.06 -16.62 6.37
CA ASN A 525 -41.41 -15.25 6.02
C ASN A 525 -40.22 -14.28 6.06
N LEU A 526 -40.19 -13.35 5.11
CA LEU A 526 -39.25 -12.24 5.05
C LEU A 526 -39.93 -10.96 5.54
N THR A 527 -39.65 -10.56 6.77
CA THR A 527 -40.19 -9.34 7.36
C THR A 527 -39.23 -8.18 7.17
N MET A 528 -39.77 -7.02 6.82
CA MET A 528 -39.03 -5.77 6.75
C MET A 528 -39.53 -4.85 7.86
N GLY A 529 -38.61 -4.23 8.58
CA GLY A 529 -38.94 -3.24 9.59
C GLY A 529 -37.78 -2.30 9.90
N TYR A 530 -37.94 -1.55 10.97
CA TYR A 530 -36.90 -0.73 11.59
C TYR A 530 -36.96 -0.91 13.11
N TYR A 531 -35.89 -0.52 13.80
CA TYR A 531 -35.89 -0.45 15.26
C TYR A 531 -35.99 1.02 15.67
N ASN A 532 -36.97 1.33 16.52
CA ASN A 532 -36.99 2.57 17.28
C ASN A 532 -36.21 2.34 18.59
N SER A 533 -35.60 3.38 19.16
CA SER A 533 -34.89 3.26 20.45
C SER A 533 -35.84 3.10 21.65
N GLU A 534 -37.12 3.43 21.47
CA GLU A 534 -38.15 3.38 22.51
C GLU A 534 -38.99 2.09 22.49
N GLU A 535 -39.11 1.42 21.34
CA GLU A 535 -40.06 0.32 21.13
C GLU A 535 -39.46 -0.83 20.32
N GLN A 536 -40.06 -2.02 20.46
CA GLN A 536 -39.64 -3.26 19.81
C GLN A 536 -39.71 -3.14 18.26
N PHE A 537 -39.07 -4.07 17.55
CA PHE A 537 -39.03 -4.12 16.08
C PHE A 537 -40.39 -3.77 15.43
N HIS A 538 -40.45 -2.64 14.72
CA HIS A 538 -41.64 -2.22 14.00
C HIS A 538 -41.62 -2.83 12.61
N GLU A 539 -42.48 -3.82 12.40
CA GLU A 539 -42.73 -4.41 11.10
C GLU A 539 -43.45 -3.41 10.18
N LEU A 540 -42.80 -3.06 9.06
CA LEU A 540 -43.33 -2.15 8.04
C LEU A 540 -44.00 -2.90 6.89
N ALA A 541 -43.49 -4.09 6.55
CA ALA A 541 -44.05 -4.95 5.51
C ALA A 541 -43.61 -6.40 5.70
N VAL A 542 -44.51 -7.33 5.46
CA VAL A 542 -44.17 -8.75 5.26
C VAL A 542 -44.16 -9.03 3.77
N ALA A 543 -43.09 -9.66 3.30
CA ALA A 543 -43.05 -10.32 2.00
C ALA A 543 -43.11 -11.84 2.23
N ASN A 544 -44.21 -12.46 1.78
CA ASN A 544 -44.33 -13.91 1.76
C ASN A 544 -43.45 -14.46 0.63
N LEU A 545 -42.15 -14.53 0.90
CA LEU A 545 -41.14 -15.04 0.01
C LEU A 545 -40.45 -16.22 0.69
N ASP A 546 -40.86 -17.44 0.34
CA ASP A 546 -40.04 -18.64 0.57
C ASP A 546 -38.78 -18.50 -0.30
N LEU A 547 -37.73 -17.92 0.27
CA LEU A 547 -36.54 -17.47 -0.47
C LEU A 547 -35.39 -18.47 -0.54
N PHE A 548 -35.19 -19.26 0.51
CA PHE A 548 -33.95 -19.99 0.71
C PHE A 548 -34.21 -21.39 1.25
N GLU A 549 -33.79 -22.43 0.51
CA GLU A 549 -33.67 -23.76 1.11
C GLU A 549 -32.39 -23.83 1.96
N PRO A 550 -32.34 -24.65 3.03
CA PRO A 550 -31.12 -24.86 3.79
C PRO A 550 -29.95 -25.34 2.90
N ASN A 551 -28.82 -24.65 3.02
CA ASN A 551 -27.58 -24.78 2.23
C ASN A 551 -27.68 -24.37 0.75
N GLU A 552 -28.83 -23.89 0.27
CA GLU A 552 -28.98 -23.35 -1.07
C GLU A 552 -28.16 -22.04 -1.21
N PRO A 553 -27.29 -21.92 -2.23
CA PRO A 553 -26.57 -20.69 -2.49
C PRO A 553 -27.52 -19.61 -3.03
N PHE A 554 -27.24 -18.34 -2.72
CA PHE A 554 -28.05 -17.21 -3.14
C PHE A 554 -27.21 -15.98 -3.52
N GLU A 555 -27.78 -15.15 -4.40
CA GLU A 555 -27.41 -13.74 -4.59
C GLU A 555 -28.60 -12.87 -4.18
N MET A 556 -28.40 -11.99 -3.19
CA MET A 556 -29.35 -10.94 -2.81
C MET A 556 -28.80 -9.60 -3.28
N ARG A 557 -29.58 -8.89 -4.10
CA ARG A 557 -29.34 -7.51 -4.52
C ARG A 557 -30.36 -6.59 -3.85
N ILE A 558 -29.90 -5.54 -3.20
CA ILE A 558 -30.73 -4.49 -2.59
C ILE A 558 -30.41 -3.19 -3.31
N GLU A 559 -31.28 -2.75 -4.22
CA GLU A 559 -31.14 -1.51 -4.98
C GLU A 559 -31.95 -0.38 -4.31
N ILE A 560 -31.30 0.76 -4.07
CA ILE A 560 -31.93 1.95 -3.51
C ILE A 560 -32.50 2.77 -4.66
N MET A 561 -33.82 2.80 -4.81
CA MET A 561 -34.50 3.54 -5.87
C MET A 561 -34.91 4.93 -5.40
N LYS A 562 -34.92 5.89 -6.33
CA LYS A 562 -35.52 7.22 -6.12
C LYS A 562 -37.03 7.11 -5.88
N PRO A 563 -37.66 8.02 -5.12
CA PRO A 563 -39.11 8.12 -5.04
C PRO A 563 -39.70 8.47 -6.41
N ILE A 564 -40.88 7.92 -6.73
CA ILE A 564 -41.50 8.11 -8.07
C ILE A 564 -42.03 9.54 -8.28
N ASN A 565 -42.41 10.24 -7.20
CA ASN A 565 -42.95 11.60 -7.25
C ASN A 565 -42.23 12.52 -6.26
N GLU A 566 -41.18 13.23 -6.70
CA GLU A 566 -40.43 14.19 -5.87
C GLU A 566 -41.29 15.35 -5.34
N THR A 567 -42.46 15.61 -5.93
CA THR A 567 -43.21 16.86 -5.75
C THR A 567 -44.29 16.86 -4.67
N ARG A 568 -44.74 15.70 -4.14
CA ARG A 568 -45.90 15.65 -3.22
C ARG A 568 -45.93 14.57 -2.12
N SER A 569 -45.02 13.60 -2.06
CA SER A 569 -45.10 12.51 -1.06
C SER A 569 -44.02 12.58 0.01
N ARG A 570 -44.34 12.10 1.22
CA ARG A 570 -43.35 11.77 2.28
C ARG A 570 -42.50 10.52 1.95
N GLU A 571 -42.68 9.88 0.78
CA GLU A 571 -41.80 8.79 0.34
C GLU A 571 -40.41 9.37 0.01
N LEU A 572 -39.41 9.07 0.85
CA LEU A 572 -38.04 9.55 0.66
C LEU A 572 -37.17 8.60 -0.20
N GLY A 573 -37.63 7.36 -0.39
CA GLY A 573 -36.99 6.37 -1.26
C GLY A 573 -37.75 5.05 -1.34
N ARG A 574 -37.21 4.08 -2.08
CA ARG A 574 -37.69 2.69 -2.13
C ARG A 574 -36.50 1.73 -2.17
N LEU A 575 -36.70 0.49 -1.74
CA LEU A 575 -35.72 -0.58 -1.89
C LEU A 575 -36.30 -1.67 -2.80
N LEU A 576 -35.62 -1.97 -3.89
CA LEU A 576 -35.87 -3.18 -4.67
C LEU A 576 -34.95 -4.28 -4.16
N VAL A 577 -35.52 -5.28 -3.50
CA VAL A 577 -34.79 -6.48 -3.06
C VAL A 577 -35.06 -7.59 -4.08
N THR A 578 -34.01 -7.99 -4.78
CA THR A 578 -34.00 -9.13 -5.69
C THR A 578 -33.21 -10.26 -5.04
N VAL A 579 -33.79 -11.44 -4.92
CA VAL A 579 -33.11 -12.64 -4.43
C VAL A 579 -33.15 -13.71 -5.52
N SER A 580 -31.97 -14.17 -5.90
CA SER A 580 -31.77 -15.24 -6.89
C SER A 580 -31.13 -16.44 -6.20
N THR A 581 -31.64 -17.64 -6.46
CA THR A 581 -31.07 -18.94 -6.05
C THR A 581 -31.10 -19.89 -7.26
N PRO A 582 -30.54 -21.12 -7.20
CA PRO A 582 -30.61 -22.07 -8.29
C PRO A 582 -32.04 -22.41 -8.72
N SER A 583 -32.96 -22.50 -7.75
CA SER A 583 -34.34 -22.94 -7.99
C SER A 583 -35.30 -21.81 -8.35
N ARG A 584 -35.02 -20.56 -7.97
CA ARG A 584 -35.97 -19.44 -8.06
C ARG A 584 -35.28 -18.07 -8.19
N THR A 585 -35.99 -17.11 -8.77
CA THR A 585 -35.62 -15.69 -8.70
C THR A 585 -36.85 -14.89 -8.32
N ASN A 586 -36.80 -14.26 -7.14
CA ASN A 586 -37.89 -13.52 -6.54
C ASN A 586 -37.50 -12.04 -6.41
N GLN A 587 -38.46 -11.14 -6.65
CA GLN A 587 -38.28 -9.69 -6.51
C GLN A 587 -39.38 -9.11 -5.64
N THR A 588 -39.01 -8.23 -4.71
CA THR A 588 -39.96 -7.45 -3.90
C THR A 588 -39.51 -6.02 -3.79
N ILE A 589 -40.45 -5.09 -4.01
CA ILE A 589 -40.24 -3.65 -3.82
C ILE A 589 -40.83 -3.24 -2.47
N PHE A 590 -39.98 -2.68 -1.62
CA PHE A 590 -40.35 -2.10 -0.36
C PHE A 590 -40.36 -0.56 -0.43
N ARG A 591 -41.32 0.07 0.24
CA ARG A 591 -41.40 1.55 0.33
C ARG A 591 -40.72 2.03 1.60
N LEU A 592 -39.92 3.10 1.49
CA LEU A 592 -39.27 3.73 2.64
C LEU A 592 -40.04 5.00 3.04
N LEU A 593 -40.54 5.01 4.28
CA LEU A 593 -41.45 6.07 4.78
C LEU A 593 -40.74 7.26 5.47
N SER A 594 -39.46 7.16 5.82
CA SER A 594 -38.76 8.19 6.62
C SER A 594 -37.26 8.35 6.32
N LEU A 595 -36.79 7.85 5.18
CA LEU A 595 -35.38 7.50 5.02
C LEU A 595 -34.63 8.43 4.06
N THR A 596 -33.79 9.33 4.59
CA THR A 596 -32.82 10.03 3.74
C THR A 596 -31.65 9.08 3.46
N SER A 597 -31.40 8.75 2.18
CA SER A 597 -30.42 7.70 1.82
C SER A 597 -29.00 7.98 2.32
N ARG A 598 -28.65 9.27 2.45
CA ARG A 598 -27.35 9.83 2.87
C ARG A 598 -26.85 9.42 4.26
N GLU A 599 -27.66 8.72 5.06
CA GLU A 599 -27.34 8.39 6.44
C GLU A 599 -26.85 6.94 6.64
N ILE A 600 -26.84 6.10 5.60
CA ILE A 600 -26.39 4.70 5.73
C ILE A 600 -24.88 4.61 5.59
N VAL A 601 -24.17 4.31 6.69
CA VAL A 601 -22.70 4.25 6.75
C VAL A 601 -22.19 2.84 7.09
N TYR A 602 -23.06 1.91 7.51
CA TYR A 602 -22.69 0.52 7.76
C TYR A 602 -23.73 -0.47 7.22
N ILE A 603 -23.23 -1.62 6.78
CA ILE A 603 -24.00 -2.81 6.42
C ILE A 603 -23.64 -3.92 7.41
N SER A 604 -24.62 -4.45 8.13
CA SER A 604 -24.45 -5.61 9.01
C SER A 604 -25.34 -6.78 8.54
N VAL A 605 -24.80 -8.00 8.55
CA VAL A 605 -25.52 -9.22 8.17
C VAL A 605 -25.27 -10.28 9.24
N SER A 606 -26.33 -10.85 9.82
CA SER A 606 -26.25 -11.82 10.91
C SER A 606 -27.21 -12.99 10.74
N GLY A 607 -26.98 -14.06 11.51
CA GLY A 607 -27.79 -15.29 11.49
C GLY A 607 -27.00 -16.51 11.02
N ASN A 608 -27.72 -17.51 10.51
CA ASN A 608 -27.16 -18.78 10.03
C ASN A 608 -26.53 -18.64 8.64
N LEU A 609 -25.68 -17.63 8.41
CA LEU A 609 -25.18 -17.26 7.08
C LEU A 609 -23.71 -17.68 6.89
N GLU A 610 -23.41 -18.28 5.74
CA GLU A 610 -22.05 -18.42 5.21
C GLU A 610 -21.90 -17.52 3.98
N LEU A 611 -21.17 -16.42 4.13
CA LEU A 611 -20.87 -15.48 3.04
C LEU A 611 -19.78 -16.06 2.13
N PHE A 612 -20.01 -16.02 0.80
CA PHE A 612 -19.00 -16.39 -0.21
C PHE A 612 -18.04 -15.25 -0.52
N ALA A 613 -18.47 -14.00 -0.26
CA ALA A 613 -17.66 -12.80 -0.37
C ALA A 613 -18.20 -11.72 0.57
N ASP A 614 -17.36 -10.72 0.87
CA ASP A 614 -17.81 -9.46 1.45
C ASP A 614 -18.97 -8.86 0.63
N PRO A 615 -20.04 -8.33 1.26
CA PRO A 615 -21.06 -7.55 0.58
C PRO A 615 -20.44 -6.43 -0.26
N HIS A 616 -20.83 -6.37 -1.52
CA HIS A 616 -20.27 -5.49 -2.54
C HIS A 616 -21.24 -4.35 -2.87
N ILE A 617 -20.76 -3.11 -2.90
CA ILE A 617 -21.55 -1.95 -3.32
C ILE A 617 -21.30 -1.71 -4.81
N ILE A 618 -22.34 -1.78 -5.63
CA ILE A 618 -22.33 -1.30 -7.00
C ILE A 618 -22.88 0.12 -6.97
N VAL A 619 -21.99 1.09 -7.11
CA VAL A 619 -22.32 2.51 -7.12
C VAL A 619 -22.99 2.88 -8.46
N SER A 620 -24.01 3.72 -8.42
CA SER A 620 -24.76 4.15 -9.61
C SER A 620 -23.87 4.89 -10.62
N PRO A 621 -23.99 4.66 -11.94
CA PRO A 621 -23.29 5.46 -12.95
C PRO A 621 -23.57 6.96 -12.85
N ASN A 622 -24.75 7.34 -12.33
CA ASN A 622 -25.13 8.73 -12.08
C ASN A 622 -24.28 9.42 -10.99
N PHE A 623 -23.65 8.64 -10.10
CA PHE A 623 -22.76 9.16 -9.04
C PHE A 623 -21.40 9.59 -9.61
N LEU A 624 -20.88 8.90 -10.63
CA LEU A 624 -19.60 9.28 -11.27
C LEU A 624 -19.65 10.66 -11.95
N LEU A 625 -20.85 11.18 -12.26
CA LEU A 625 -21.07 12.54 -12.74
C LEU A 625 -21.24 13.58 -11.62
N ARG A 626 -21.53 13.15 -10.38
CA ARG A 626 -21.48 14.02 -9.20
C ARG A 626 -20.04 14.13 -8.73
N LYS A 627 -19.39 15.22 -9.13
CA LYS A 627 -18.04 15.63 -8.68
C LYS A 627 -17.90 15.37 -7.19
N LYS A 628 -16.80 14.72 -6.77
CA LYS A 628 -16.51 14.44 -5.36
C LYS A 628 -16.42 15.76 -4.57
N THR A 629 -17.54 16.18 -4.00
CA THR A 629 -17.68 17.41 -3.21
C THR A 629 -17.30 17.20 -1.76
N THR A 630 -17.28 15.96 -1.27
CA THR A 630 -16.98 15.66 0.13
C THR A 630 -15.74 14.80 0.27
N PHE A 631 -14.92 15.13 1.26
CA PHE A 631 -13.67 14.48 1.60
C PHE A 631 -13.71 14.14 3.09
N PRO A 632 -13.57 12.86 3.49
CA PRO A 632 -13.40 12.53 4.89
C PRO A 632 -12.06 13.09 5.39
N VAL A 633 -12.05 13.59 6.62
CA VAL A 633 -10.87 14.14 7.29
C VAL A 633 -10.51 13.18 8.42
N PHE A 634 -9.53 12.31 8.18
CA PHE A 634 -9.12 11.28 9.13
C PHE A 634 -7.58 11.11 9.16
N PRO A 635 -6.98 10.91 10.36
CA PRO A 635 -7.59 11.14 11.68
C PRO A 635 -7.90 12.64 11.90
N LEU A 636 -8.57 12.96 13.00
CA LEU A 636 -9.08 14.30 13.32
C LEU A 636 -8.00 15.41 13.16
N LEU A 637 -8.42 16.62 12.80
CA LEU A 637 -7.51 17.77 12.66
C LEU A 637 -6.94 18.19 14.01
N VAL A 638 -5.64 18.46 14.03
CA VAL A 638 -4.91 18.98 15.19
C VAL A 638 -4.05 20.19 14.81
N ALA A 639 -3.63 20.96 15.81
CA ALA A 639 -2.71 22.07 15.59
C ALA A 639 -1.40 21.59 14.93
N GLY A 640 -1.00 22.28 13.85
CA GLY A 640 0.12 21.92 12.97
C GLY A 640 -0.30 21.24 11.66
N ASP A 641 -1.55 20.77 11.53
CA ASP A 641 -2.05 20.21 10.27
C ASP A 641 -2.29 21.31 9.21
N SER A 642 -2.15 20.95 7.93
CA SER A 642 -2.38 21.83 6.78
C SER A 642 -3.23 21.13 5.70
N LEU A 643 -4.37 21.71 5.35
CA LEU A 643 -5.28 21.19 4.33
C LEU A 643 -5.06 21.93 3.01
N PHE A 644 -4.66 21.20 1.98
CA PHE A 644 -4.46 21.71 0.62
C PHE A 644 -5.62 21.34 -0.29
N LEU A 645 -6.14 22.33 -1.01
CA LEU A 645 -7.19 22.19 -1.99
C LEU A 645 -6.82 22.93 -3.28
N GLU A 646 -6.79 22.22 -4.41
CA GLU A 646 -6.58 22.79 -5.73
C GLU A 646 -7.71 22.34 -6.67
N GLY A 647 -8.19 23.24 -7.53
CA GLY A 647 -9.30 22.97 -8.44
C GLY A 647 -9.48 24.07 -9.48
N LYS A 648 -10.55 24.02 -10.27
CA LYS A 648 -10.88 25.04 -11.29
C LYS A 648 -12.32 25.52 -11.14
N LEU A 649 -12.54 26.83 -11.00
CA LEU A 649 -13.90 27.40 -10.97
C LEU A 649 -14.55 27.35 -12.36
N HIS A 650 -15.88 27.32 -12.42
CA HIS A 650 -16.61 27.44 -13.68
C HIS A 650 -16.74 28.93 -14.07
N GLU A 651 -16.94 29.24 -15.36
CA GLU A 651 -17.00 30.64 -15.84
C GLU A 651 -18.22 31.41 -15.32
N ASN A 652 -19.35 30.72 -15.14
CA ASN A 652 -20.57 31.27 -14.53
C ASN A 652 -20.67 31.02 -13.02
N ALA A 653 -19.54 30.82 -12.33
CA ALA A 653 -19.54 30.68 -10.88
C ALA A 653 -19.88 32.01 -10.19
N THR A 654 -20.95 32.00 -9.39
CA THR A 654 -21.41 33.12 -8.54
C THR A 654 -20.87 33.00 -7.11
N GLN A 655 -20.78 31.76 -6.60
CA GLN A 655 -20.34 31.46 -5.25
C GLN A 655 -19.50 30.17 -5.23
N PHE A 656 -18.54 30.12 -4.31
CA PHE A 656 -17.74 28.94 -3.98
C PHE A 656 -17.61 28.83 -2.45
N GLN A 657 -17.79 27.64 -1.88
CA GLN A 657 -17.80 27.41 -0.43
C GLN A 657 -16.97 26.19 -0.06
N ILE A 658 -16.31 26.27 1.09
CA ILE A 658 -15.62 25.17 1.75
C ILE A 658 -16.16 25.09 3.17
N LEU A 659 -16.76 23.97 3.53
CA LEU A 659 -17.39 23.71 4.83
C LEU A 659 -16.63 22.60 5.55
N PHE A 660 -16.20 22.87 6.76
CA PHE A 660 -15.63 21.93 7.70
C PHE A 660 -16.77 21.45 8.59
N LEU A 661 -17.07 20.15 8.56
CA LEU A 661 -18.28 19.56 9.11
C LEU A 661 -17.96 18.51 10.18
N HIS A 662 -18.75 18.54 11.25
CA HIS A 662 -18.77 17.53 12.32
C HIS A 662 -19.89 16.51 12.07
N ASP A 663 -19.66 15.25 12.40
CA ASP A 663 -20.56 14.07 12.35
C ASP A 663 -21.13 13.68 10.97
N SER A 664 -21.35 14.62 10.05
CA SER A 664 -22.03 14.40 8.78
C SER A 664 -21.26 14.97 7.58
N PRO A 665 -21.23 14.27 6.43
CA PRO A 665 -20.68 14.77 5.17
C PRO A 665 -21.47 15.94 4.56
N VAL A 666 -22.64 16.29 5.12
CA VAL A 666 -23.52 17.37 4.67
C VAL A 666 -24.14 18.08 5.88
N SER A 667 -23.96 19.40 5.99
CA SER A 667 -24.71 20.21 6.97
C SER A 667 -26.21 20.23 6.65
N ASN A 668 -27.01 19.92 7.66
CA ASN A 668 -28.48 19.91 7.69
C ASN A 668 -28.91 20.44 9.06
N PRO A 669 -29.97 21.29 9.19
CA PRO A 669 -30.46 21.81 10.48
C PRO A 669 -30.67 20.78 11.61
N TYR A 670 -30.81 19.49 11.30
CA TYR A 670 -30.95 18.42 12.30
C TYR A 670 -29.64 17.68 12.65
N ILE A 671 -28.69 17.56 11.71
CA ILE A 671 -27.47 16.76 11.86
C ILE A 671 -26.35 17.40 11.03
N GLY A 672 -25.17 17.59 11.63
CA GLY A 672 -23.99 18.10 10.95
C GLY A 672 -23.72 19.58 11.23
N ASN A 673 -23.03 19.87 12.34
CA ASN A 673 -22.59 21.22 12.68
C ASN A 673 -21.47 21.68 11.71
N VAL A 674 -21.49 22.95 11.33
CA VAL A 674 -20.46 23.62 10.53
C VAL A 674 -19.40 24.18 11.49
N VAL A 675 -18.30 23.44 11.64
CA VAL A 675 -17.14 23.77 12.50
C VAL A 675 -16.38 24.98 12.00
N PHE A 676 -16.37 25.21 10.67
CA PHE A 676 -15.80 26.37 10.01
C PHE A 676 -16.30 26.43 8.55
N GLN A 677 -16.66 27.60 8.05
CA GLN A 677 -17.07 27.81 6.65
C GLN A 677 -16.34 29.00 6.03
N ILE A 678 -15.70 28.74 4.89
CA ILE A 678 -15.11 29.74 4.00
C ILE A 678 -16.06 29.91 2.81
N THR A 679 -16.47 31.14 2.50
CA THR A 679 -17.36 31.46 1.38
C THR A 679 -16.80 32.57 0.53
N PHE A 680 -16.59 32.32 -0.75
CA PHE A 680 -16.16 33.31 -1.74
C PHE A 680 -17.38 33.77 -2.57
N SER A 681 -17.71 35.06 -2.48
CA SER A 681 -18.71 35.74 -3.33
C SER A 681 -18.03 36.26 -4.59
N LEU A 682 -18.32 35.67 -5.74
CA LEU A 682 -17.65 35.97 -7.01
C LEU A 682 -18.35 37.08 -7.80
N ASP A 683 -19.59 37.44 -7.43
CA ASP A 683 -20.34 38.56 -7.99
C ASP A 683 -19.93 39.91 -7.37
N GLU A 684 -19.63 39.93 -6.07
CA GLU A 684 -19.25 41.13 -5.33
C GLU A 684 -17.72 41.24 -5.21
N ASN A 685 -17.04 41.43 -6.35
CA ASN A 685 -15.60 41.68 -6.38
C ASN A 685 -14.69 40.56 -5.79
N GLY A 686 -15.20 39.37 -5.46
CA GLY A 686 -14.40 38.28 -4.89
C GLY A 686 -14.29 38.29 -3.36
N ILE A 687 -15.21 38.93 -2.63
CA ILE A 687 -15.18 39.02 -1.15
C ILE A 687 -15.26 37.62 -0.52
N MET A 688 -14.40 37.38 0.48
CA MET A 688 -14.38 36.16 1.29
C MET A 688 -15.03 36.40 2.65
N TRP A 689 -15.98 35.53 3.00
CA TRP A 689 -16.70 35.49 4.27
C TRP A 689 -16.32 34.24 5.07
N LEU A 690 -16.28 34.36 6.39
CA LEU A 690 -15.80 33.34 7.33
C LEU A 690 -16.81 33.18 8.48
N ASN A 691 -17.51 32.04 8.52
CA ASN A 691 -18.62 31.83 9.45
C ASN A 691 -18.54 30.45 10.14
N THR A 692 -19.25 30.29 11.25
CA THR A 692 -19.50 29.00 11.93
C THR A 692 -20.97 28.84 12.26
N TRP A 693 -21.57 27.70 11.93
CA TRP A 693 -22.98 27.42 12.21
C TRP A 693 -23.12 26.15 13.05
N SER A 694 -23.44 26.32 14.34
CA SER A 694 -23.97 25.21 15.15
C SER A 694 -25.49 25.21 15.11
N ASN A 695 -26.12 24.05 15.27
CA ASN A 695 -27.58 23.90 15.21
C ASN A 695 -28.32 24.81 16.21
N LYS A 696 -27.66 25.19 17.31
CA LYS A 696 -28.22 26.09 18.33
C LYS A 696 -28.13 27.59 17.98
N LEU A 697 -27.22 27.99 17.09
CA LEU A 697 -26.99 29.40 16.74
C LEU A 697 -27.96 29.92 15.66
N MET A 698 -28.63 29.04 14.90
CA MET A 698 -29.65 29.43 13.91
C MET A 698 -30.79 30.29 14.49
N PHE A 699 -31.08 30.17 15.79
CA PHE A 699 -32.11 30.97 16.47
C PHE A 699 -31.56 32.22 17.19
N ALA A 700 -30.23 32.40 17.25
CA ALA A 700 -29.60 33.39 18.14
C ALA A 700 -28.70 34.42 17.43
N MET A 701 -28.27 34.18 16.19
CA MET A 701 -27.41 35.12 15.44
C MET A 701 -28.10 35.67 14.19
N SER A 702 -28.71 36.85 14.35
CA SER A 702 -29.15 37.74 13.26
C SER A 702 -28.14 38.86 12.96
N THR A 703 -26.89 38.69 13.39
CA THR A 703 -25.82 39.69 13.27
C THR A 703 -24.61 39.09 12.56
N ASP A 704 -24.25 39.67 11.41
CA ASP A 704 -22.98 39.45 10.70
C ASP A 704 -21.79 39.93 11.55
N GLN A 705 -21.33 39.08 12.47
CA GLN A 705 -20.03 39.24 13.12
C GLN A 705 -19.08 38.19 12.57
N SER A 706 -18.27 38.60 11.58
CA SER A 706 -17.11 37.85 11.12
C SER A 706 -16.10 37.77 12.26
N LEU A 707 -16.04 36.62 12.94
CA LEU A 707 -15.07 36.34 14.01
C LEU A 707 -13.63 36.17 13.49
N GLY A 708 -13.44 36.19 12.16
CA GLY A 708 -12.13 36.17 11.52
C GLY A 708 -11.74 37.49 10.86
N ARG A 709 -10.44 37.69 10.69
CA ARG A 709 -9.88 38.79 9.89
C ARG A 709 -9.66 38.32 8.46
N SER A 710 -10.26 39.00 7.48
CA SER A 710 -9.97 38.77 6.06
C SER A 710 -9.01 39.82 5.50
N PHE A 711 -8.15 39.38 4.58
CA PHE A 711 -7.19 40.20 3.86
C PHE A 711 -7.58 40.26 2.36
N PRO A 712 -7.15 41.28 1.60
CA PRO A 712 -7.52 41.42 0.19
C PRO A 712 -6.93 40.33 -0.70
N THR A 713 -7.66 39.23 -0.88
CA THR A 713 -7.29 38.12 -1.78
C THR A 713 -8.54 37.61 -2.50
N LYS A 714 -8.39 37.20 -3.77
CA LYS A 714 -9.49 36.81 -4.66
C LYS A 714 -9.24 35.45 -5.31
N VAL A 715 -10.33 34.78 -5.68
CA VAL A 715 -10.36 33.66 -6.64
C VAL A 715 -11.20 34.07 -7.84
N PHE A 716 -10.86 33.59 -9.04
CA PHE A 716 -11.44 34.07 -10.30
C PHE A 716 -12.23 32.99 -11.03
N ARG A 717 -13.31 33.40 -11.72
CA ARG A 717 -14.16 32.50 -12.50
C ARG A 717 -13.39 31.95 -13.69
N GLY A 718 -13.59 30.67 -14.01
CA GLY A 718 -12.87 30.00 -15.09
C GLY A 718 -11.38 29.73 -14.84
N GLU A 719 -10.80 30.19 -13.73
CA GLU A 719 -9.39 29.96 -13.38
C GLU A 719 -9.19 28.79 -12.41
N GLN A 720 -7.94 28.33 -12.30
CA GLN A 720 -7.53 27.40 -11.26
C GLN A 720 -7.34 28.14 -9.93
N PHE A 721 -7.85 27.57 -8.83
CA PHE A 721 -7.64 28.07 -7.48
C PHE A 721 -6.73 27.14 -6.69
N LYS A 722 -5.96 27.71 -5.76
CA LYS A 722 -5.17 26.98 -4.76
C LYS A 722 -5.40 27.58 -3.38
N ILE A 723 -5.83 26.75 -2.45
CA ILE A 723 -6.18 27.13 -1.09
C ILE A 723 -5.44 26.20 -0.13
N GLU A 724 -4.86 26.76 0.93
CA GLU A 724 -4.23 26.04 2.04
C GLU A 724 -4.85 26.54 3.34
N VAL A 725 -5.33 25.64 4.21
CA VAL A 725 -5.84 26.00 5.54
C VAL A 725 -4.95 25.35 6.58
N ARG A 726 -4.18 26.16 7.31
CA ARG A 726 -3.36 25.70 8.44
C ARG A 726 -4.17 25.77 9.71
N VAL A 727 -4.07 24.74 10.53
CA VAL A 727 -4.69 24.67 11.85
C VAL A 727 -3.64 25.13 12.87
N ALA A 728 -3.79 26.34 13.41
CA ALA A 728 -3.03 26.78 14.58
C ALA A 728 -3.70 26.28 15.88
N PHE A 729 -3.09 26.57 17.02
CA PHE A 729 -3.60 26.15 18.33
C PHE A 729 -4.94 26.84 18.68
N ASP A 730 -5.10 28.08 18.26
CA ASP A 730 -6.16 29.03 18.60
C ASP A 730 -6.98 29.53 17.40
N GLU A 731 -6.42 29.47 16.18
CA GLU A 731 -7.10 29.90 14.94
C GLU A 731 -6.87 28.97 13.72
N TYR A 732 -7.72 29.10 12.71
CA TYR A 732 -7.44 28.65 11.34
C TYR A 732 -6.77 29.78 10.56
N GLN A 733 -5.73 29.47 9.79
CA GLN A 733 -5.08 30.41 8.88
C GLN A 733 -5.30 29.97 7.43
N VAL A 734 -6.04 30.78 6.66
CA VAL A 734 -6.41 30.48 5.27
C VAL A 734 -5.48 31.23 4.33
N PHE A 735 -4.76 30.50 3.50
CA PHE A 735 -3.91 31.01 2.43
C PHE A 735 -4.56 30.73 1.07
N VAL A 736 -4.50 31.70 0.16
CA VAL A 736 -4.99 31.57 -1.22
C VAL A 736 -3.85 31.97 -2.15
N TYR A 737 -3.49 31.08 -3.09
CA TYR A 737 -2.25 31.14 -3.88
C TYR A 737 -0.96 31.33 -3.06
N GLY A 738 -0.96 30.90 -1.80
CA GLY A 738 0.18 31.05 -0.88
C GLY A 738 0.24 32.39 -0.13
N ALA A 739 -0.64 33.35 -0.43
CA ALA A 739 -0.78 34.58 0.35
C ALA A 739 -1.81 34.36 1.49
N LEU A 740 -1.52 34.86 2.70
CA LEU A 740 -2.47 34.81 3.81
C LEU A 740 -3.71 35.64 3.46
N ALA A 741 -4.85 34.97 3.32
CA ALA A 741 -6.13 35.55 2.93
C ALA A 741 -7.06 35.76 4.13
N ALA A 742 -6.94 34.95 5.19
CA ALA A 742 -7.67 35.15 6.43
C ALA A 742 -7.08 34.45 7.64
N THR A 743 -7.47 34.90 8.84
CA THR A 743 -7.46 34.07 10.05
C THR A 743 -8.83 34.01 10.71
N TYR A 744 -9.13 32.94 11.45
CA TYR A 744 -10.42 32.71 12.11
C TYR A 744 -10.25 31.96 13.43
N GLU A 745 -10.60 32.57 14.56
CA GLU A 745 -10.49 31.97 15.90
C GLU A 745 -11.39 30.73 16.07
N HIS A 746 -10.93 29.71 16.80
CA HIS A 746 -11.65 28.44 16.97
C HIS A 746 -12.91 28.59 17.84
N VAL A 747 -14.06 28.85 17.20
CA VAL A 747 -15.40 28.83 17.85
C VAL A 747 -15.83 27.40 18.22
N LEU A 748 -15.48 26.46 17.36
CA LEU A 748 -15.59 25.02 17.56
C LEU A 748 -14.21 24.41 17.31
N PRO A 749 -13.81 23.40 18.10
CA PRO A 749 -12.44 22.94 18.11
C PRO A 749 -12.09 22.15 16.83
N PRO A 750 -10.85 22.22 16.31
CA PRO A 750 -10.48 21.58 15.04
C PRO A 750 -10.72 20.08 14.97
N TRP A 751 -10.59 19.38 16.09
CA TRP A 751 -10.82 17.94 16.14
C TRP A 751 -12.26 17.56 15.80
N ALA A 752 -13.24 18.48 15.90
CA ALA A 752 -14.62 18.20 15.52
C ALA A 752 -14.81 18.06 14.00
N VAL A 753 -13.80 18.39 13.18
CA VAL A 753 -13.89 18.26 11.71
C VAL A 753 -13.69 16.81 11.29
N ASN A 754 -14.78 16.17 10.87
CA ASN A 754 -14.77 14.81 10.32
C ASN A 754 -14.86 14.80 8.78
N TYR A 755 -15.40 15.86 8.18
CA TYR A 755 -15.56 15.98 6.73
C TYR A 755 -15.28 17.40 6.23
N LEU A 756 -14.69 17.51 5.05
CA LEU A 756 -14.65 18.74 4.26
C LEU A 756 -15.66 18.62 3.12
N ASN A 757 -16.64 19.52 3.04
CA ASN A 757 -17.62 19.60 1.95
C ASN A 757 -17.42 20.88 1.15
N ILE A 758 -17.36 20.76 -0.17
CA ILE A 758 -17.14 21.85 -1.12
C ILE A 758 -18.42 22.08 -1.90
N ARG A 759 -18.89 23.33 -1.94
CA ARG A 759 -20.11 23.72 -2.68
C ARG A 759 -19.82 24.88 -3.62
N GLY A 760 -20.78 25.17 -4.49
CA GLY A 760 -20.65 26.16 -5.55
C GLY A 760 -20.27 25.55 -6.89
N ASN A 761 -20.05 26.39 -7.89
CA ASN A 761 -19.92 25.94 -9.28
C ASN A 761 -18.46 25.88 -9.73
N PHE A 762 -17.86 24.71 -9.61
CA PHE A 762 -16.49 24.43 -10.03
C PHE A 762 -16.46 23.34 -11.11
N THR A 763 -15.49 23.42 -12.02
CA THR A 763 -15.27 22.44 -13.10
C THR A 763 -14.72 21.13 -12.54
N SER A 764 -13.71 21.19 -11.68
CA SER A 764 -13.07 20.03 -11.03
C SER A 764 -12.37 20.43 -9.74
N ILE A 765 -12.18 19.47 -8.84
CA ILE A 765 -11.16 19.50 -7.78
C ILE A 765 -10.03 18.62 -8.28
N SER A 766 -8.85 19.20 -8.51
CA SER A 766 -7.66 18.48 -9.00
C SER A 766 -6.83 17.89 -7.88
N LYS A 767 -6.93 18.43 -6.66
CA LYS A 767 -6.20 17.96 -5.49
C LYS A 767 -6.95 18.26 -4.20
N PHE A 768 -7.01 17.26 -3.33
CA PHE A 768 -7.24 17.43 -1.89
C PHE A 768 -6.14 16.66 -1.18
N ALA A 769 -5.44 17.29 -0.24
CA ALA A 769 -4.40 16.65 0.56
C ALA A 769 -4.39 17.21 1.98
N LEU A 770 -4.32 16.32 2.97
CA LEU A 770 -4.00 16.67 4.35
C LEU A 770 -2.51 16.47 4.56
N ASP A 771 -1.77 17.57 4.64
CA ASP A 771 -0.35 17.58 4.97
C ASP A 771 -0.15 17.78 6.47
N ARG A 772 0.79 17.02 7.04
CA ARG A 772 1.16 17.04 8.45
C ARG A 772 2.65 17.35 8.65
N SER A 773 3.35 17.76 7.58
CA SER A 773 4.81 17.89 7.51
C SER A 773 5.35 19.31 7.43
N ASN A 774 4.49 20.32 7.20
CA ASN A 774 4.91 21.72 7.00
C ASN A 774 5.29 22.51 8.28
N GLY A 775 5.08 21.94 9.46
CA GLY A 775 5.96 22.24 10.60
C GLY A 775 7.11 21.25 10.57
N THR A 776 8.37 21.70 10.65
CA THR A 776 9.56 20.82 10.61
C THR A 776 9.54 19.77 11.73
N PHE A 777 8.92 18.63 11.47
CA PHE A 777 8.64 17.60 12.45
C PHE A 777 9.49 16.36 12.23
N ARG A 778 10.40 16.12 13.17
CA ARG A 778 11.13 14.85 13.27
C ARG A 778 10.16 13.70 13.56
N ALA A 779 10.59 12.47 13.23
CA ALA A 779 9.83 11.24 13.45
C ALA A 779 9.28 11.14 14.89
N PRO A 780 8.19 10.38 15.14
CA PRO A 780 7.48 10.37 16.43
C PRO A 780 8.35 10.13 17.67
N HIS A 781 9.46 9.39 17.50
CA HIS A 781 10.45 9.08 18.53
C HIS A 781 11.32 10.28 18.98
N LEU A 782 11.17 11.45 18.34
CA LEU A 782 12.01 12.64 18.55
C LEU A 782 11.22 13.91 18.91
N ARG A 783 9.89 13.85 19.07
CA ARG A 783 9.10 14.97 19.63
C ARG A 783 9.19 14.97 21.15
N SER A 784 9.14 16.16 21.78
CA SER A 784 8.49 16.24 23.09
C SER A 784 6.99 16.06 22.87
N LEU A 785 6.39 15.19 23.69
CA LEU A 785 4.96 14.96 23.68
C LEU A 785 4.32 16.06 24.54
N ASP A 786 4.15 17.21 23.90
CA ASP A 786 3.65 18.43 24.51
C ASP A 786 2.15 18.30 24.84
N LEU A 787 1.67 19.10 25.79
CA LEU A 787 0.32 19.01 26.35
C LEU A 787 -0.49 20.29 26.02
N PRO A 788 -1.82 20.19 25.85
CA PRO A 788 -2.66 19.01 26.00
C PRO A 788 -2.43 17.97 24.89
N PHE A 789 -2.25 16.71 25.29
CA PHE A 789 -2.08 15.58 24.36
C PHE A 789 -3.41 14.87 24.17
N VAL A 790 -3.72 14.48 22.93
CA VAL A 790 -4.97 13.83 22.55
C VAL A 790 -4.69 12.60 21.69
N MET A 791 -5.42 11.51 21.96
CA MET A 791 -5.38 10.26 21.20
C MET A 791 -6.78 9.68 21.03
N GLU A 792 -7.14 9.35 19.78
CA GLU A 792 -8.25 8.46 19.46
C GLU A 792 -7.85 6.99 19.73
N ILE A 793 -8.79 6.17 20.21
CA ILE A 793 -8.54 4.74 20.39
C ILE A 793 -8.26 4.10 19.01
N PRO A 794 -7.11 3.42 18.82
CA PRO A 794 -6.72 2.87 17.52
C PRO A 794 -7.77 1.96 16.88
N ASP A 795 -7.82 1.99 15.54
CA ASP A 795 -8.78 1.25 14.70
C ASP A 795 -10.27 1.52 14.98
N GLN A 796 -10.63 2.54 15.78
CA GLN A 796 -11.98 2.75 16.31
C GLN A 796 -12.56 1.50 16.99
N ARG A 797 -11.70 0.64 17.55
CA ARG A 797 -12.14 -0.55 18.28
C ARG A 797 -12.74 -0.14 19.62
N MET A 798 -13.97 -0.59 19.85
CA MET A 798 -14.60 -0.54 21.17
C MET A 798 -13.69 -1.20 22.22
N LEU A 799 -13.42 -0.51 23.33
CA LEU A 799 -12.71 -1.10 24.45
C LEU A 799 -13.62 -2.05 25.24
N TYR A 800 -13.14 -3.25 25.54
CA TYR A 800 -13.84 -4.27 26.30
C TYR A 800 -13.20 -4.49 27.67
N SER A 801 -13.91 -5.21 28.55
CA SER A 801 -13.33 -5.74 29.79
C SER A 801 -12.10 -6.58 29.46
N GLY A 802 -10.96 -6.25 30.06
CA GLY A 802 -9.63 -6.79 29.76
C GLY A 802 -8.68 -5.79 29.11
N ASP A 803 -9.19 -4.91 28.25
CA ASP A 803 -8.38 -3.94 27.50
C ASP A 803 -7.75 -2.90 28.44
N SER A 804 -6.65 -2.28 28.02
CA SER A 804 -5.96 -1.30 28.86
C SER A 804 -5.26 -0.18 28.12
N ILE A 805 -5.11 0.95 28.81
CA ILE A 805 -4.44 2.16 28.34
C ILE A 805 -3.22 2.41 29.24
N SER A 806 -2.02 2.45 28.65
CA SER A 806 -0.78 2.77 29.37
C SER A 806 -0.28 4.16 29.00
N VAL A 807 -0.04 4.99 30.03
CA VAL A 807 0.48 6.37 29.92
C VAL A 807 1.79 6.44 30.70
N HIS A 808 2.88 6.79 30.03
CA HIS A 808 4.20 6.94 30.64
C HIS A 808 4.67 8.39 30.55
N GLY A 809 5.18 8.95 31.64
CA GLY A 809 5.63 10.33 31.68
C GLY A 809 6.60 10.64 32.81
N THR A 810 6.95 11.92 32.93
CA THR A 810 7.79 12.49 33.98
C THR A 810 7.12 13.76 34.48
N VAL A 811 7.04 13.95 35.79
CA VAL A 811 6.44 15.16 36.39
C VAL A 811 7.35 16.37 36.22
N THR A 812 6.83 17.50 35.74
CA THR A 812 7.63 18.69 35.38
C THR A 812 7.62 19.83 36.40
N LYS A 813 6.73 19.80 37.41
CA LYS A 813 6.69 20.79 38.50
C LYS A 813 6.51 20.12 39.87
N GLN A 814 6.91 20.79 40.95
CA GLN A 814 6.41 20.46 42.28
C GLN A 814 4.93 20.87 42.37
N ASN A 815 4.10 20.15 43.14
CA ASN A 815 2.64 20.34 43.19
C ASN A 815 1.95 20.22 41.80
N ALA A 816 2.38 19.25 40.99
CA ALA A 816 1.89 19.07 39.63
C ALA A 816 0.43 18.62 39.57
N SER A 817 -0.41 19.34 38.82
CA SER A 817 -1.72 18.83 38.43
C SER A 817 -1.57 17.98 37.16
N ILE A 818 -2.09 16.76 37.16
CA ILE A 818 -2.15 15.88 35.99
C ILE A 818 -3.62 15.54 35.74
N THR A 819 -4.13 15.80 34.55
CA THR A 819 -5.54 15.49 34.22
C THR A 819 -5.58 14.47 33.10
N ILE A 820 -6.37 13.41 33.30
CA ILE A 820 -6.56 12.34 32.34
C ILE A 820 -8.06 12.20 32.09
N LEU A 821 -8.47 12.54 30.87
CA LEU A 821 -9.86 12.50 30.45
C LEU A 821 -10.07 11.29 29.56
N ILE A 822 -11.05 10.47 29.92
CA ILE A 822 -11.51 9.33 29.12
C ILE A 822 -12.88 9.72 28.57
N LEU A 823 -12.99 9.77 27.24
CA LEU A 823 -14.02 10.54 26.56
C LEU A 823 -14.80 9.69 25.53
N ASN A 824 -16.12 9.86 25.54
CA ASN A 824 -17.04 9.39 24.49
C ASN A 824 -17.37 10.57 23.57
N GLU A 825 -17.36 10.35 22.26
CA GLU A 825 -17.80 11.27 21.17
C GLU A 825 -17.08 12.63 21.04
N ALA A 826 -16.62 13.28 22.11
CA ALA A 826 -16.08 14.64 22.11
C ALA A 826 -14.83 14.82 22.99
N LEU A 827 -13.87 15.62 22.53
CA LEU A 827 -12.57 15.83 23.20
C LEU A 827 -12.53 16.98 24.23
N GLU A 828 -13.61 17.75 24.36
CA GLU A 828 -13.82 18.82 25.36
C GLU A 828 -15.31 18.99 25.72
N THR A 829 -15.58 19.50 26.92
CA THR A 829 -16.91 20.02 27.30
C THR A 829 -17.19 21.38 26.67
N TYR A 830 -17.65 21.42 25.42
CA TYR A 830 -18.25 22.63 24.84
C TYR A 830 -19.73 22.75 25.19
N GLU A 831 -20.11 23.81 25.90
CA GLU A 831 -21.53 24.16 26.12
C GLU A 831 -22.31 24.44 24.83
N SER A 832 -21.61 24.62 23.70
CA SER A 832 -22.13 24.84 22.35
C SER A 832 -22.23 23.59 21.47
N VAL A 833 -21.49 22.50 21.77
CA VAL A 833 -21.55 21.20 21.04
C VAL A 833 -22.46 20.21 21.75
N ALA A 834 -22.36 20.14 23.09
CA ALA A 834 -23.26 19.35 23.94
C ALA A 834 -24.78 19.62 23.79
N PRO A 835 -25.27 20.80 23.33
CA PRO A 835 -26.69 21.06 23.08
C PRO A 835 -27.35 20.16 22.04
N SER A 836 -26.60 19.66 21.06
CA SER A 836 -27.07 18.64 20.11
C SER A 836 -27.61 17.39 20.83
N VAL A 837 -27.10 17.11 22.04
CA VAL A 837 -27.53 16.03 22.95
C VAL A 837 -28.42 16.55 24.09
N ARG A 838 -28.60 17.87 24.22
CA ARG A 838 -29.41 18.53 25.28
C ARG A 838 -30.81 18.91 24.80
N GLU A 839 -31.05 19.02 23.49
CA GLU A 839 -32.38 19.32 22.92
C GLU A 839 -33.32 18.11 22.98
N TYR A 840 -32.78 16.88 22.87
CA TYR A 840 -33.50 15.63 23.18
C TYR A 840 -33.87 15.47 24.68
N LYS A 841 -33.39 16.38 25.55
CA LYS A 841 -33.45 16.26 27.00
C LYS A 841 -34.67 16.94 27.64
N GLN A 842 -35.54 17.59 26.85
CA GLN A 842 -36.75 18.25 27.37
C GLN A 842 -38.00 17.34 27.46
N ASN A 843 -38.01 16.17 26.81
CA ASN A 843 -39.14 15.21 26.89
C ASN A 843 -38.75 13.82 27.42
N LEU A 844 -37.49 13.58 27.78
CA LEU A 844 -37.02 12.27 28.28
C LEU A 844 -36.31 12.42 29.62
N SER A 845 -36.95 11.94 30.68
CA SER A 845 -36.33 11.78 31.99
C SER A 845 -35.48 10.50 32.01
N LEU A 846 -34.22 10.58 31.58
CA LEU A 846 -33.12 9.67 31.97
C LEU A 846 -31.75 10.21 31.50
N SER A 847 -30.69 9.83 32.20
CA SER A 847 -29.29 10.07 31.83
C SER A 847 -28.92 9.30 30.56
N THR A 848 -27.88 9.62 29.77
CA THR A 848 -26.48 9.81 30.19
C THR A 848 -25.67 10.45 29.06
N VAL A 849 -24.88 11.49 29.36
CA VAL A 849 -23.65 11.82 28.60
C VAL A 849 -22.54 11.75 29.63
N GLY A 850 -21.79 10.66 29.60
CA GLY A 850 -20.72 10.39 30.57
C GLY A 850 -19.44 11.06 30.12
N ILE A 851 -18.91 11.96 30.94
CA ILE A 851 -17.52 12.42 30.86
C ILE A 851 -16.88 12.02 32.17
N ILE A 852 -15.99 11.03 32.11
CA ILE A 852 -15.22 10.58 33.28
C ILE A 852 -13.93 11.39 33.30
N VAL A 853 -13.95 12.46 34.11
CA VAL A 853 -12.78 13.27 34.44
C VAL A 853 -12.01 12.56 35.56
N ALA A 854 -10.86 11.99 35.25
CA ALA A 854 -9.91 11.53 36.28
C ALA A 854 -8.87 12.63 36.52
N ARG A 855 -9.06 13.42 37.58
CA ARG A 855 -8.24 14.60 37.87
C ARG A 855 -7.18 14.30 38.94
N ALA A 856 -6.05 13.75 38.52
CA ALA A 856 -4.92 13.46 39.39
C ALA A 856 -4.18 14.75 39.84
N VAL A 857 -4.73 15.49 40.81
CA VAL A 857 -4.10 16.71 41.34
C VAL A 857 -3.12 16.38 42.47
N PHE A 858 -1.85 16.16 42.12
CA PHE A 858 -0.79 15.87 43.08
C PHE A 858 -0.31 17.15 43.77
N TYR A 859 -0.92 17.49 44.89
CA TYR A 859 -0.30 18.39 45.87
C TYR A 859 0.70 17.58 46.71
N THR A 860 1.83 18.20 47.07
CA THR A 860 2.63 17.84 48.24
C THR A 860 2.35 18.87 49.32
N ASP A 861 1.78 18.44 50.44
CA ASP A 861 1.81 19.24 51.68
C ASP A 861 3.23 19.24 52.29
N SER A 862 3.39 19.88 53.47
CA SER A 862 4.66 19.89 54.19
C SER A 862 5.16 18.51 54.62
N ASP A 863 4.28 17.51 54.60
CA ASP A 863 4.50 16.18 55.15
C ASP A 863 4.69 15.13 54.02
N GLY A 864 4.59 15.56 52.76
CA GLY A 864 4.85 14.75 51.56
C GLY A 864 3.68 13.89 51.09
N ILE A 865 2.46 14.13 51.59
CA ILE A 865 1.28 13.32 51.28
C ILE A 865 0.62 13.82 49.98
N GLY A 866 0.30 12.88 49.09
CA GLY A 866 -0.39 13.13 47.83
C GLY A 866 -1.90 12.96 47.94
N SER A 867 -2.65 13.81 47.23
CA SER A 867 -4.09 13.65 47.00
C SER A 867 -4.37 13.17 45.58
N PHE A 868 -5.49 12.47 45.38
CA PHE A 868 -5.98 12.03 44.07
C PHE A 868 -7.49 12.24 43.98
N ASP A 869 -7.94 13.13 43.11
CA ASP A 869 -9.34 13.61 43.07
C ASP A 869 -10.10 13.07 41.85
N LEU A 870 -11.01 12.10 42.08
CA LEU A 870 -11.87 11.51 41.05
C LEU A 870 -13.22 12.24 40.97
N SER A 871 -13.20 13.47 40.47
CA SER A 871 -14.39 14.30 40.30
C SER A 871 -15.21 13.89 39.06
N TYR A 872 -16.38 13.25 39.24
CA TYR A 872 -17.34 13.09 38.13
C TYR A 872 -18.05 14.42 37.85
N ALA A 873 -18.18 14.82 36.58
CA ALA A 873 -18.68 16.15 36.17
C ALA A 873 -20.19 16.39 36.41
N ASN A 874 -20.86 15.55 37.19
CA ASN A 874 -22.29 15.64 37.48
C ASN A 874 -22.52 15.77 39.00
N LYS A 875 -22.68 17.03 39.44
CA LYS A 875 -22.64 17.51 40.84
C LYS A 875 -23.79 17.03 41.76
N ALA A 876 -24.49 15.95 41.40
CA ALA A 876 -25.83 15.62 41.88
C ALA A 876 -25.90 14.58 43.02
N ARG A 877 -24.81 13.84 43.32
CA ARG A 877 -24.74 12.93 44.48
C ARG A 877 -23.36 13.01 45.13
N GLY A 878 -23.31 13.62 46.31
CA GLY A 878 -22.07 13.90 47.04
C GLY A 878 -21.53 12.68 47.79
N THR A 879 -20.79 11.83 47.09
CA THR A 879 -19.92 10.80 47.70
C THR A 879 -18.52 10.91 47.10
N GLU A 880 -17.74 11.86 47.61
CA GLU A 880 -16.31 11.95 47.32
C GLU A 880 -15.57 10.83 48.07
N SER A 881 -15.04 9.83 47.36
CA SER A 881 -14.17 8.81 47.94
C SER A 881 -12.71 9.23 47.82
N HIS A 882 -12.24 10.02 48.78
CA HIS A 882 -10.81 10.39 48.87
C HIS A 882 -9.97 9.15 49.21
N LYS A 883 -9.20 8.66 48.24
CA LYS A 883 -8.14 7.68 48.46
C LYS A 883 -6.79 8.37 48.28
N PHE A 884 -5.99 8.38 49.34
CA PHE A 884 -4.64 8.90 49.30
C PHE A 884 -3.76 8.02 48.41
N VAL A 885 -3.21 8.61 47.36
CA VAL A 885 -2.19 8.01 46.50
C VAL A 885 -0.89 8.78 46.77
N PRO A 886 0.24 8.10 47.03
CA PRO A 886 1.51 8.78 47.31
C PRO A 886 1.87 9.80 46.24
N ALA A 887 2.41 10.95 46.67
CA ALA A 887 2.68 12.07 45.79
C ALA A 887 3.74 11.74 44.73
N LEU A 888 3.44 12.04 43.47
CA LEU A 888 4.48 12.07 42.44
C LEU A 888 5.36 13.31 42.63
N THR A 889 6.65 13.08 42.82
CA THR A 889 7.64 14.13 43.05
C THR A 889 8.16 14.75 41.75
N LEU A 890 8.74 15.96 41.81
CA LEU A 890 9.33 16.62 40.65
C LEU A 890 10.40 15.72 39.99
N SER A 891 10.36 15.60 38.66
CA SER A 891 11.22 14.72 37.86
C SER A 891 11.03 13.21 38.10
N GLN A 892 10.04 12.80 38.90
CA GLN A 892 9.66 11.39 39.01
C GLN A 892 9.07 10.91 37.69
N LYS A 893 9.61 9.81 37.18
CA LYS A 893 8.99 9.05 36.10
C LYS A 893 7.81 8.27 36.66
N PHE A 894 6.72 8.23 35.91
CA PHE A 894 5.56 7.42 36.24
C PHE A 894 5.09 6.61 35.03
N ARG A 895 4.53 5.44 35.31
CA ARG A 895 3.71 4.62 34.44
C ARG A 895 2.36 4.43 35.12
N LEU A 896 1.32 4.91 34.44
CA LEU A 896 -0.07 4.65 34.78
C LEU A 896 -0.62 3.63 33.76
N LYS A 897 -1.26 2.57 34.24
CA LYS A 897 -2.02 1.62 33.42
C LYS A 897 -3.47 1.58 33.88
N ILE A 898 -4.38 1.95 32.98
CA ILE A 898 -5.83 1.98 33.19
C ILE A 898 -6.40 0.72 32.55
N ILE A 899 -6.91 -0.21 33.36
CA ILE A 899 -7.51 -1.46 32.89
C ILE A 899 -9.03 -1.30 32.89
N MET A 900 -9.64 -1.62 31.76
CA MET A 900 -11.09 -1.69 31.58
C MET A 900 -11.59 -2.98 32.19
N ARG A 901 -12.51 -2.91 33.15
CA ARG A 901 -13.35 -4.04 33.59
C ARG A 901 -14.80 -3.55 33.69
N GLU A 902 -15.62 -4.21 34.51
CA GLU A 902 -16.90 -3.69 35.03
C GLU A 902 -16.72 -2.37 35.82
N ARG A 903 -15.47 -2.02 36.13
CA ARG A 903 -14.95 -0.84 36.83
C ARG A 903 -13.59 -0.50 36.21
N PHE A 904 -13.14 0.76 36.26
CA PHE A 904 -11.78 1.08 35.83
C PHE A 904 -10.79 0.81 36.97
N GLU A 905 -9.74 0.02 36.69
CA GLU A 905 -8.66 -0.25 37.64
C GLU A 905 -7.40 0.50 37.19
N PHE A 906 -6.93 1.42 38.02
CA PHE A 906 -5.79 2.27 37.74
C PHE A 906 -4.58 1.79 38.53
N HIS A 907 -3.53 1.39 37.83
CA HIS A 907 -2.26 0.94 38.39
C HIS A 907 -1.20 2.02 38.16
N LEU A 908 -0.70 2.64 39.23
CA LEU A 908 0.41 3.59 39.20
C LEU A 908 1.65 2.90 39.82
N ASP A 909 2.80 2.98 39.15
CA ASP A 909 4.08 2.30 39.49
C ASP A 909 4.21 1.71 40.92
N GLY A 910 3.95 0.40 41.05
CA GLY A 910 4.19 -0.36 42.28
C GLY A 910 3.20 -0.12 43.42
N TYR A 911 2.22 0.76 43.25
CA TYR A 911 1.15 0.99 44.22
C TYR A 911 -0.05 0.08 43.96
N ASP A 912 -0.83 -0.19 45.02
CA ASP A 912 -2.07 -0.96 44.92
C ASP A 912 -3.05 -0.28 43.95
N PRO A 913 -3.76 -1.05 43.11
CA PRO A 913 -4.70 -0.48 42.16
C PRO A 913 -5.84 0.25 42.86
N PHE A 914 -6.10 1.48 42.44
CA PHE A 914 -7.34 2.16 42.79
C PHE A 914 -8.42 1.84 41.76
N VAL A 915 -9.65 1.74 42.25
CA VAL A 915 -10.80 1.22 41.52
C VAL A 915 -11.85 2.32 41.45
N TYR A 916 -12.36 2.57 40.24
CA TYR A 916 -13.43 3.52 39.98
C TYR A 916 -14.64 2.79 39.39
N GLU A 917 -15.77 2.80 40.10
CA GLU A 917 -17.02 2.22 39.62
C GLU A 917 -17.61 3.07 38.50
N LEU A 918 -18.07 2.44 37.43
CA LEU A 918 -18.57 3.15 36.25
C LEU A 918 -19.87 3.89 36.57
N GLY A 919 -19.83 5.22 36.54
CA GLY A 919 -21.00 6.10 36.59
C GLY A 919 -21.88 6.04 35.34
N GLY A 920 -22.23 4.83 34.88
CA GLY A 920 -23.10 4.56 33.73
C GLY A 920 -22.46 4.64 32.34
N MET A 921 -21.16 4.94 32.23
CA MET A 921 -20.45 4.95 30.95
C MET A 921 -19.75 3.60 30.72
N PRO A 922 -20.16 2.78 29.72
CA PRO A 922 -19.52 1.50 29.45
C PRO A 922 -18.18 1.68 28.72
N SER A 923 -17.25 0.75 28.90
CA SER A 923 -15.91 0.81 28.30
C SER A 923 -15.94 0.96 26.76
N TRP A 924 -16.92 0.34 26.08
CA TRP A 924 -17.04 0.39 24.63
C TRP A 924 -17.37 1.78 24.08
N ALA A 925 -17.88 2.70 24.91
CA ALA A 925 -18.15 4.09 24.55
C ALA A 925 -16.90 4.97 24.66
N ILE A 926 -15.75 4.44 25.11
CA ILE A 926 -14.50 5.20 25.12
C ILE A 926 -13.98 5.29 23.68
N GLN A 927 -13.92 6.51 23.14
CA GLN A 927 -13.38 6.79 21.81
C GLN A 927 -12.08 7.57 21.87
N TYR A 928 -11.85 8.36 22.93
CA TYR A 928 -10.68 9.21 23.05
C TYR A 928 -10.07 9.25 24.46
N ILE A 929 -8.80 9.60 24.50
CA ILE A 929 -7.98 9.87 25.68
C ILE A 929 -7.40 11.27 25.52
N ARG A 930 -7.48 12.09 26.56
CA ARG A 930 -6.78 13.38 26.64
C ARG A 930 -5.96 13.47 27.93
N LEU A 931 -4.77 14.04 27.82
CA LEU A 931 -3.79 14.19 28.89
C LEU A 931 -3.40 15.66 28.99
N GLU A 932 -3.42 16.23 30.19
CA GLU A 932 -3.09 17.64 30.43
C GLU A 932 -2.32 17.81 31.74
N GLY A 933 -1.69 18.99 31.88
CA GLY A 933 -1.10 19.43 33.15
C GLY A 933 0.43 19.41 33.18
N ASP A 934 0.99 19.29 34.37
CA ASP A 934 2.42 19.49 34.66
C ASP A 934 3.24 18.20 34.54
N LEU A 935 3.17 17.57 33.36
CA LEU A 935 3.94 16.38 33.01
C LEU A 935 4.60 16.52 31.64
N LYS A 936 5.53 15.62 31.34
CA LYS A 936 6.12 15.40 30.02
C LYS A 936 6.02 13.91 29.70
N LEU A 937 5.27 13.53 28.66
CA LEU A 937 5.13 12.12 28.31
C LEU A 937 6.47 11.59 27.78
N SER A 938 6.82 10.36 28.15
CA SER A 938 8.06 9.70 27.74
C SER A 938 7.89 8.82 26.50
N GLU A 939 6.66 8.40 26.22
CA GLU A 939 6.23 7.79 24.96
C GLU A 939 4.74 8.04 24.72
N LEU A 940 4.27 7.82 23.49
CA LEU A 940 2.85 7.88 23.16
C LEU A 940 2.07 6.89 24.05
N PRO A 941 0.89 7.28 24.56
CA PRO A 941 0.00 6.34 25.23
C PRO A 941 -0.27 5.10 24.37
N LYS A 942 -0.35 3.94 25.00
CA LYS A 942 -0.54 2.65 24.31
C LYS A 942 -1.89 2.06 24.70
N VAL A 943 -2.67 1.67 23.70
CA VAL A 943 -3.87 0.85 23.90
C VAL A 943 -3.48 -0.61 23.66
N GLU A 944 -3.54 -1.40 24.73
CA GLU A 944 -3.33 -2.84 24.70
C GLU A 944 -4.69 -3.53 24.75
N PHE A 945 -5.14 -4.05 23.61
CA PHE A 945 -6.33 -4.90 23.55
C PHE A 945 -6.00 -6.26 24.17
N GLU A 946 -6.82 -6.77 25.09
CA GLU A 946 -6.63 -8.12 25.62
C GLU A 946 -6.85 -9.11 24.48
N SER A 947 -5.76 -9.80 24.10
CA SER A 947 -5.87 -10.92 23.18
C SER A 947 -6.83 -11.93 23.81
N LYS A 948 -8.03 -12.10 23.24
CA LYS A 948 -8.97 -13.17 23.61
C LYS A 948 -8.27 -14.52 23.42
N LYS A 949 -7.52 -14.96 24.43
CA LYS A 949 -7.23 -16.37 24.64
C LYS A 949 -8.60 -17.02 24.75
N ARG A 950 -8.98 -17.79 23.73
CA ARG A 950 -10.12 -18.69 23.83
C ARG A 950 -9.89 -19.55 25.07
N LYS A 951 -10.61 -19.23 26.14
CA LYS A 951 -10.92 -20.22 27.16
C LYS A 951 -11.98 -21.10 26.54
N ASP A 952 -11.52 -22.11 25.81
CA ASP A 952 -12.30 -23.31 25.56
C ASP A 952 -12.38 -24.04 26.92
N ALA A 953 -13.41 -23.70 27.70
CA ALA A 953 -13.74 -24.23 29.02
C ALA A 953 -15.24 -24.11 29.27
#